data_AF-A0A937UJ29-F1
#
_entry.id   AF-A0A937UJ29-F1
#
_cell.length_a   1.000
_cell.length_b   1.000
_cell.length_c   1.000
_cell.angle_alpha   90.00
_cell.angle_beta   90.00
_cell.angle_gamma   90.00
#
_symmetry.space_group_name_H-M   'P 1'
#
loop_
_entity.id
_entity.type
_entity.pdbx_description
1 polymer ?
#
loop_
_entity_poly.entity_id
_entity_poly.type
_entity_poly.pdbx_seq_one_letter_code
_entity_poly.pdbx_strand_id
1 'polypeptide(L)'
;MRLPMRSTPMSEMSKPHTRVPGWAKLPLVALVLLAVGFLFGRFSTPRAEQEPRDQAERAAPAEQKPTQWTCAMHPQIKRPKPGLCPLCNMKLIPLKADAGGDSLRTFTTGPAGLKLMELETAPVERKYVTATIRMVGKVDYDETKLSYITAWVGGRIDRLYVDYTGITVRKGDHMVYLYSPELYAAQEELLQAVKAAKRVEGSQSEFVRETTQATVNATREKLRLLGLTAEQVKEVEQRGTTTDHLTIYAPSGGIVIHRNAQEGMYVQTGTKIYTIADLRQVWVKLDAYESDLQWLRYGQTVEFNTQAYPGQPFEGTIAFIDPVLDSKTRTVKVRVNVPNQHGRLKPEMFIRAVVRSQVAAGGRVMEPNLAGKWMCPMHPEVVQDEAGSCSVCKMPLVKTESLGYVPINGVESAQPLVVPATAPLITGTRAVVYVQDTKATRPTFVGREIVLGPRAGDYYIVRHGLEEGELVVTRGNFKIDSALQILAKPSMMTPTGGGGGGGAHAHHGGAPKAGKTMAPMTMLPKGFVAQVRGVLAAHAAVRGALKAGDLDAVRTTYQKLGTVLDRVSGDVLGKEPKKLWNELAMLLKNDAVVGGGVRDMEMAREEVAKLGADVARLHDELGVPRVASHQMQRFDVPAAFQAQLQKIVDAYLALQAALAGDKLADARKAVGALDAALNAVDMKLATGPAHMAWMRELPSLQKATKDARAAKDISQLRAAFSLFSEELPALVRMFRLAAARPLYILECPMAFSNRGATWLQTDPDVRNPYFGAAMYKCGGVVGSLGGKEPPKKGGEHERH
;
A
#
# COMPACT_ATOMS: atom_id res chain seq x y z
N MET A 1 3.31 26.56 -49.35
CA MET A 1 2.65 26.91 -50.64
C MET A 1 1.22 26.37 -50.66
N ARG A 2 0.41 26.68 -51.67
CA ARG A 2 -1.05 26.52 -51.64
C ARG A 2 -1.55 25.14 -52.14
N LEU A 3 -2.71 24.74 -51.62
CA LEU A 3 -3.76 23.88 -52.19
C LEU A 3 -4.24 24.42 -53.58
N PRO A 4 -5.02 23.71 -54.44
CA PRO A 4 -6.22 22.94 -54.04
C PRO A 4 -6.66 21.73 -54.89
N MET A 5 -7.89 21.28 -54.61
CA MET A 5 -8.68 20.20 -55.24
C MET A 5 -9.00 20.44 -56.72
N ARG A 6 -9.58 19.42 -57.39
CA ARG A 6 -10.42 19.58 -58.59
C ARG A 6 -11.63 18.64 -58.56
N SER A 7 -12.75 19.11 -59.11
CA SER A 7 -13.99 18.38 -59.34
C SER A 7 -14.34 18.38 -60.84
N THR A 8 -15.30 17.55 -61.26
CA THR A 8 -15.85 17.53 -62.64
C THR A 8 -17.32 17.04 -62.65
N PRO A 9 -18.15 17.39 -63.66
CA PRO A 9 -19.62 17.37 -63.53
C PRO A 9 -20.40 16.62 -64.63
N MET A 10 -21.72 16.89 -64.67
CA MET A 10 -22.84 16.32 -65.45
C MET A 10 -22.72 16.15 -66.97
N SER A 11 -23.49 15.18 -67.48
CA SER A 11 -24.14 15.12 -68.81
C SER A 11 -25.32 14.10 -68.77
N GLU A 12 -25.86 13.62 -69.88
CA GLU A 12 -27.15 14.05 -70.46
C GLU A 12 -27.95 12.79 -70.94
N MET A 13 -29.09 12.76 -71.67
CA MET A 13 -29.79 13.71 -72.56
C MET A 13 -31.29 13.32 -72.77
N SER A 14 -31.96 13.95 -73.75
CA SER A 14 -33.09 13.46 -74.60
C SER A 14 -34.56 13.86 -74.29
N LYS A 15 -35.39 13.76 -75.35
CA LYS A 15 -36.63 14.53 -75.69
C LYS A 15 -37.40 13.78 -76.83
N PRO A 16 -38.46 14.31 -77.50
CA PRO A 16 -39.75 14.89 -77.06
C PRO A 16 -40.98 14.29 -77.86
N HIS A 17 -42.02 15.12 -78.12
CA HIS A 17 -43.28 14.93 -78.90
C HIS A 17 -44.51 14.46 -78.10
N THR A 18 -45.74 14.97 -78.28
CA THR A 18 -46.29 16.02 -79.20
C THR A 18 -47.43 16.83 -78.53
N ARG A 19 -47.89 17.94 -79.13
CA ARG A 19 -49.04 18.76 -78.66
C ARG A 19 -50.32 18.51 -79.47
N VAL A 20 -51.50 18.53 -78.82
CA VAL A 20 -52.67 19.37 -79.21
C VAL A 20 -53.64 19.52 -78.00
N PRO A 21 -54.56 20.52 -77.97
CA PRO A 21 -55.24 20.96 -76.73
C PRO A 21 -56.78 20.74 -76.70
N GLY A 22 -57.39 20.98 -75.52
CA GLY A 22 -58.83 21.12 -75.34
C GLY A 22 -59.19 21.58 -73.91
N TRP A 23 -60.12 22.53 -73.76
CA TRP A 23 -60.49 23.12 -72.46
C TRP A 23 -61.81 22.60 -71.87
N ALA A 24 -62.03 22.95 -70.60
CA ALA A 24 -63.25 22.83 -69.79
C ALA A 24 -63.53 21.47 -69.10
N LYS A 25 -64.23 21.56 -67.95
CA LYS A 25 -64.78 20.47 -67.11
C LYS A 25 -63.76 19.57 -66.37
N LEU A 26 -62.84 20.14 -65.59
CA LEU A 26 -62.06 19.38 -64.59
C LEU A 26 -61.90 19.96 -63.15
N PRO A 27 -62.34 21.17 -62.75
CA PRO A 27 -62.23 21.60 -61.35
C PRO A 27 -63.28 20.95 -60.42
N LEU A 28 -64.35 20.37 -60.98
CA LEU A 28 -65.46 19.83 -60.17
C LEU A 28 -65.15 18.45 -59.56
N VAL A 29 -64.48 17.57 -60.30
CA VAL A 29 -64.20 16.18 -59.88
C VAL A 29 -63.23 16.14 -58.70
N ALA A 30 -62.18 16.97 -58.71
CA ALA A 30 -61.22 17.07 -57.62
C ALA A 30 -61.87 17.57 -56.31
N LEU A 31 -62.84 18.49 -56.40
CA LEU A 31 -63.55 19.04 -55.26
C LEU A 31 -64.54 18.02 -54.65
N VAL A 32 -65.23 17.24 -55.50
CA VAL A 32 -66.06 16.12 -55.06
C VAL A 32 -65.22 15.02 -54.38
N LEU A 33 -64.06 14.66 -54.93
CA LEU A 33 -63.18 13.65 -54.32
C LEU A 33 -62.66 14.09 -52.93
N LEU A 34 -62.31 15.37 -52.76
CA LEU A 34 -61.94 15.93 -51.45
C LEU A 34 -63.12 15.92 -50.45
N ALA A 35 -64.33 16.26 -50.90
CA ALA A 35 -65.52 16.22 -50.06
C ALA A 35 -65.89 14.78 -49.62
N VAL A 36 -65.82 13.81 -50.53
CA VAL A 36 -66.06 12.38 -50.23
C VAL A 36 -65.01 11.83 -49.27
N GLY A 37 -63.73 12.17 -49.46
CA GLY A 37 -62.66 11.79 -48.53
C GLY A 37 -62.85 12.35 -47.12
N PHE A 38 -63.26 13.62 -47.00
CA PHE A 38 -63.53 14.25 -45.71
C PHE A 38 -64.78 13.68 -45.00
N LEU A 39 -65.80 13.26 -45.75
CA LEU A 39 -66.99 12.61 -45.20
C LEU A 39 -66.70 11.17 -44.72
N PHE A 40 -65.96 10.37 -45.49
CA PHE A 40 -65.55 9.03 -45.06
C PHE A 40 -64.65 9.06 -43.82
N GLY A 41 -63.77 10.05 -43.71
CA GLY A 41 -62.89 10.26 -42.56
C GLY A 41 -63.63 10.60 -41.24
N ARG A 42 -64.93 10.96 -41.28
CA ARG A 42 -65.69 11.40 -40.10
C ARG A 42 -66.74 10.41 -39.59
N PHE A 43 -66.95 9.29 -40.27
CA PHE A 43 -67.87 8.23 -39.84
C PHE A 43 -67.18 6.94 -39.34
N SER A 44 -65.85 6.89 -39.38
CA SER A 44 -65.07 5.76 -38.87
C SER A 44 -64.60 5.99 -37.41
N THR A 45 -65.56 6.09 -36.49
CA THR A 45 -65.28 6.01 -35.04
C THR A 45 -65.68 4.63 -34.52
N PRO A 46 -64.73 3.72 -34.25
CA PRO A 46 -65.00 2.49 -33.53
C PRO A 46 -65.59 2.81 -32.15
N ARG A 47 -66.79 2.30 -31.90
CA ARG A 47 -67.47 2.33 -30.62
C ARG A 47 -66.59 1.60 -29.59
N ALA A 48 -66.39 2.21 -28.42
CA ALA A 48 -65.70 1.56 -27.31
C ALA A 48 -66.65 0.54 -26.66
N GLU A 49 -66.71 -0.66 -27.23
CA GLU A 49 -67.45 -1.79 -26.68
C GLU A 49 -66.92 -2.15 -25.27
N GLN A 50 -67.83 -2.49 -24.35
CA GLN A 50 -67.47 -2.78 -22.96
C GLN A 50 -67.39 -4.29 -22.73
N GLU A 51 -66.16 -4.82 -22.62
CA GLU A 51 -65.89 -6.19 -22.15
C GLU A 51 -65.16 -6.17 -20.78
N PRO A 52 -65.15 -7.30 -20.04
CA PRO A 52 -65.53 -7.25 -18.63
C PRO A 52 -64.46 -6.73 -17.65
N ARG A 53 -64.97 -6.18 -16.54
CA ARG A 53 -64.18 -5.87 -15.34
C ARG A 53 -63.87 -7.14 -14.54
N ASP A 54 -62.95 -7.97 -15.03
CA ASP A 54 -62.31 -8.96 -14.15
C ASP A 54 -61.36 -8.25 -13.19
N GLN A 55 -61.64 -8.36 -11.88
CA GLN A 55 -60.84 -7.78 -10.81
C GLN A 55 -59.59 -8.61 -10.51
N ALA A 56 -58.73 -8.76 -11.52
CA ALA A 56 -57.39 -9.33 -11.35
C ALA A 56 -56.46 -8.29 -10.70
N GLU A 57 -56.55 -8.13 -9.38
CA GLU A 57 -55.75 -7.21 -8.56
C GLU A 57 -54.27 -7.63 -8.48
N ARG A 58 -53.57 -7.58 -9.62
CA ARG A 58 -52.10 -7.68 -9.67
C ARG A 58 -51.50 -6.37 -9.17
N ALA A 59 -51.36 -6.30 -7.85
CA ALA A 59 -50.72 -5.18 -7.16
C ALA A 59 -49.39 -4.81 -7.83
N ALA A 60 -49.34 -3.64 -8.46
CA ALA A 60 -48.08 -3.03 -8.86
C ALA A 60 -47.24 -2.83 -7.58
N PRO A 61 -45.93 -3.17 -7.58
CA PRO A 61 -45.10 -3.00 -6.41
C PRO A 61 -45.08 -1.52 -6.03
N ALA A 62 -45.67 -1.19 -4.88
CA ALA A 62 -46.04 0.17 -4.53
C ALA A 62 -44.85 1.14 -4.67
N GLU A 63 -44.99 2.16 -5.53
CA GLU A 63 -43.93 3.16 -5.71
C GLU A 63 -43.69 3.91 -4.40
N GLN A 64 -42.59 3.55 -3.74
CA GLN A 64 -42.15 4.19 -2.50
C GLN A 64 -41.86 5.66 -2.79
N LYS A 65 -42.71 6.55 -2.25
CA LYS A 65 -42.54 8.00 -2.39
C LYS A 65 -41.14 8.39 -1.88
N PRO A 66 -40.30 9.08 -2.68
CA PRO A 66 -38.91 9.34 -2.32
C PRO A 66 -38.84 10.25 -1.08
N THR A 67 -38.36 9.68 0.03
CA THR A 67 -38.24 10.34 1.34
C THR A 67 -37.15 11.40 1.39
N GLN A 68 -36.22 11.40 0.44
CA GLN A 68 -35.18 12.43 0.30
C GLN A 68 -34.90 12.78 -1.17
N TRP A 69 -34.37 13.97 -1.38
CA TRP A 69 -34.02 14.58 -2.65
C TRP A 69 -32.60 15.15 -2.55
N THR A 70 -31.79 15.04 -3.61
CA THR A 70 -30.40 15.51 -3.65
C THR A 70 -30.10 16.36 -4.89
N CYS A 71 -28.94 17.03 -4.93
CA CYS A 71 -28.47 17.76 -6.11
C CYS A 71 -27.35 16.97 -6.81
N ALA A 72 -27.47 16.71 -8.11
CA ALA A 72 -26.44 15.99 -8.87
C ALA A 72 -25.06 16.66 -8.82
N MET A 73 -25.01 18.00 -8.88
CA MET A 73 -23.76 18.78 -8.74
C MET A 73 -23.33 19.01 -7.28
N HIS A 74 -24.20 18.76 -6.30
CA HIS A 74 -23.92 18.99 -4.89
C HIS A 74 -24.55 17.87 -4.02
N PRO A 75 -24.03 16.62 -4.06
CA PRO A 75 -24.68 15.46 -3.42
C PRO A 75 -24.83 15.54 -1.90
N GLN A 76 -24.13 16.49 -1.27
CA GLN A 76 -24.24 16.91 0.13
C GLN A 76 -25.59 17.53 0.52
N ILE A 77 -26.33 18.10 -0.44
CA ILE A 77 -27.61 18.77 -0.19
C ILE A 77 -28.74 17.74 -0.22
N LYS A 78 -28.93 17.01 0.88
CA LYS A 78 -30.08 16.12 1.08
C LYS A 78 -31.24 16.91 1.71
N ARG A 79 -32.43 16.91 1.08
CA ARG A 79 -33.66 17.58 1.59
C ARG A 79 -34.85 16.61 1.58
N PRO A 80 -35.81 16.72 2.53
CA PRO A 80 -36.99 15.83 2.61
C PRO A 80 -38.12 16.20 1.63
N LYS A 81 -37.93 17.25 0.81
CA LYS A 81 -38.91 17.77 -0.16
C LYS A 81 -38.19 18.17 -1.46
N PRO A 82 -38.87 18.09 -2.62
CA PRO A 82 -38.36 18.65 -3.87
C PRO A 82 -38.16 20.16 -3.76
N GLY A 83 -37.29 20.72 -4.59
CA GLY A 83 -36.98 22.14 -4.62
C GLY A 83 -35.71 22.45 -5.42
N LEU A 84 -35.12 23.61 -5.19
CA LEU A 84 -33.82 23.99 -5.75
C LEU A 84 -32.68 23.76 -4.74
N CYS A 85 -31.49 23.49 -5.26
CA CYS A 85 -30.24 23.40 -4.50
C CYS A 85 -29.78 24.81 -4.06
N PRO A 86 -29.44 25.06 -2.78
CA PRO A 86 -29.04 26.39 -2.32
C PRO A 86 -27.63 26.80 -2.77
N LEU A 87 -26.87 25.93 -3.46
CA LEU A 87 -25.50 26.19 -3.91
C LEU A 87 -25.42 26.51 -5.42
N CYS A 88 -26.14 25.77 -6.28
CA CYS A 88 -26.14 25.99 -7.74
C CYS A 88 -27.52 26.33 -8.32
N ASN A 89 -28.55 26.49 -7.47
CA ASN A 89 -29.94 26.76 -7.85
C ASN A 89 -30.61 25.76 -8.82
N MET A 90 -29.98 24.62 -9.10
CA MET A 90 -30.54 23.55 -9.93
C MET A 90 -31.65 22.79 -9.19
N LYS A 91 -32.62 22.21 -9.93
CA LYS A 91 -33.66 21.33 -9.38
C LYS A 91 -33.04 20.09 -8.72
N LEU A 92 -33.54 19.73 -7.54
CA LEU A 92 -33.17 18.49 -6.85
C LEU A 92 -33.80 17.28 -7.55
N ILE A 93 -33.07 16.16 -7.55
CA ILE A 93 -33.49 14.84 -8.05
C ILE A 93 -33.94 13.95 -6.87
N PRO A 94 -34.93 13.06 -7.05
CA PRO A 94 -35.39 12.18 -5.98
C PRO A 94 -34.39 11.05 -5.73
N LEU A 95 -34.05 10.79 -4.47
CA LEU A 95 -33.35 9.58 -4.08
C LEU A 95 -34.36 8.43 -4.02
N LYS A 96 -34.40 7.59 -5.06
CA LYS A 96 -35.11 6.31 -5.01
C LYS A 96 -34.34 5.35 -4.09
N ALA A 97 -35.06 4.63 -3.23
CA ALA A 97 -34.47 3.61 -2.38
C ALA A 97 -34.23 2.33 -3.20
N ASP A 98 -32.97 2.01 -3.51
CA ASP A 98 -32.62 0.79 -4.22
C ASP A 98 -32.81 -0.45 -3.33
N ALA A 99 -33.94 -1.13 -3.50
CA ALA A 99 -34.16 -2.45 -2.95
C ALA A 99 -33.28 -3.48 -3.68
N GLY A 100 -32.23 -3.98 -3.03
CA GLY A 100 -31.45 -5.12 -3.53
C GLY A 100 -29.97 -5.27 -3.13
N GLY A 101 -29.37 -4.41 -2.30
CA GLY A 101 -27.93 -4.50 -1.95
C GLY A 101 -27.63 -4.65 -0.45
N ASP A 102 -26.65 -5.50 -0.11
CA ASP A 102 -26.11 -5.69 1.26
C ASP A 102 -24.89 -4.77 1.56
N SER A 103 -24.59 -3.81 0.68
CA SER A 103 -23.53 -2.80 0.86
C SER A 103 -24.04 -1.39 0.48
N LEU A 104 -23.48 -0.36 1.12
CA LEU A 104 -23.74 1.05 0.82
C LEU A 104 -23.29 1.44 -0.59
N ARG A 105 -22.24 0.78 -1.12
CA ARG A 105 -21.67 1.00 -2.47
C ARG A 105 -22.38 0.22 -3.59
N THR A 106 -23.65 -0.16 -3.39
CA THR A 106 -24.39 -0.95 -4.40
C THR A 106 -25.03 -0.08 -5.48
N PHE A 107 -24.71 -0.36 -6.74
CA PHE A 107 -25.39 0.13 -7.93
C PHE A 107 -26.26 -0.98 -8.54
N THR A 108 -27.39 -0.65 -9.18
CA THR A 108 -28.26 -1.63 -9.85
C THR A 108 -28.90 -0.98 -11.07
N THR A 109 -28.94 -1.71 -12.19
CA THR A 109 -29.38 -1.19 -13.48
C THR A 109 -30.19 -2.23 -14.28
N GLY A 110 -30.85 -1.79 -15.35
CA GLY A 110 -31.55 -2.68 -16.27
C GLY A 110 -30.64 -3.20 -17.40
N PRO A 111 -31.00 -4.27 -18.12
CA PRO A 111 -30.20 -4.80 -19.24
C PRO A 111 -29.92 -3.79 -20.36
N ALA A 112 -30.82 -2.83 -20.59
CA ALA A 112 -30.57 -1.71 -21.52
C ALA A 112 -29.52 -0.73 -20.96
N GLY A 113 -29.52 -0.49 -19.65
CA GLY A 113 -28.54 0.36 -18.97
C GLY A 113 -27.13 -0.22 -19.01
N LEU A 114 -26.97 -1.56 -18.89
CA LEU A 114 -25.69 -2.24 -19.13
C LEU A 114 -25.09 -1.88 -20.49
N LYS A 115 -25.90 -2.03 -21.55
CA LYS A 115 -25.46 -1.79 -22.94
C LYS A 115 -25.10 -0.32 -23.18
N LEU A 116 -25.92 0.62 -22.71
CA LEU A 116 -25.63 2.06 -22.79
C LEU A 116 -24.38 2.47 -21.98
N MET A 117 -24.07 1.74 -20.91
CA MET A 117 -22.86 1.98 -20.12
C MET A 117 -21.62 1.25 -20.66
N GLU A 118 -21.74 0.39 -21.67
CA GLU A 118 -20.62 -0.43 -22.20
C GLU A 118 -19.87 -1.19 -21.08
N LEU A 119 -20.64 -1.82 -20.17
CA LEU A 119 -20.04 -2.54 -19.04
C LEU A 119 -19.51 -3.90 -19.48
N GLU A 120 -18.21 -4.09 -19.32
CA GLU A 120 -17.50 -5.36 -19.50
C GLU A 120 -16.96 -5.81 -18.13
N THR A 121 -16.97 -7.12 -17.89
CA THR A 121 -16.43 -7.74 -16.67
C THR A 121 -15.42 -8.83 -17.03
N ALA A 122 -14.49 -9.10 -16.12
CA ALA A 122 -13.53 -10.19 -16.19
C ALA A 122 -13.47 -10.92 -14.84
N PRO A 123 -13.15 -12.24 -14.82
CA PRO A 123 -12.94 -12.97 -13.59
C PRO A 123 -11.70 -12.46 -12.83
N VAL A 124 -11.79 -12.49 -11.50
CA VAL A 124 -10.64 -12.48 -10.59
C VAL A 124 -10.06 -13.89 -10.57
N GLU A 125 -8.80 -14.04 -10.96
CA GLU A 125 -8.14 -15.34 -11.14
C GLU A 125 -6.87 -15.42 -10.29
N ARG A 126 -6.47 -16.63 -9.89
CA ARG A 126 -5.07 -16.88 -9.55
C ARG A 126 -4.27 -17.27 -10.78
N LYS A 127 -3.17 -16.56 -11.03
CA LYS A 127 -2.17 -16.91 -12.03
C LYS A 127 -0.87 -16.18 -11.80
N TYR A 128 0.24 -16.78 -12.22
CA TYR A 128 1.50 -16.06 -12.31
C TYR A 128 1.39 -14.95 -13.36
N VAL A 129 1.88 -13.77 -13.03
CA VAL A 129 1.88 -12.59 -13.89
C VAL A 129 3.30 -12.10 -14.10
N THR A 130 3.62 -11.69 -15.32
CA THR A 130 4.98 -11.31 -15.73
C THR A 130 5.09 -9.80 -15.85
N ALA A 131 5.86 -9.18 -14.94
CA ALA A 131 6.29 -7.81 -15.11
C ALA A 131 7.27 -7.73 -16.29
N THR A 132 6.98 -6.88 -17.28
CA THR A 132 7.81 -6.70 -18.48
C THR A 132 8.50 -5.35 -18.39
N ILE A 133 9.73 -5.35 -17.86
CA ILE A 133 10.54 -4.15 -17.64
C ILE A 133 11.32 -3.86 -18.91
N ARG A 134 11.17 -2.65 -19.46
CA ARG A 134 11.86 -2.21 -20.67
C ARG A 134 12.94 -1.21 -20.32
N MET A 135 14.19 -1.59 -20.51
CA MET A 135 15.36 -0.76 -20.23
C MET A 135 16.06 -0.35 -21.53
N VAL A 136 16.80 0.76 -21.45
CA VAL A 136 17.73 1.21 -22.50
C VAL A 136 19.14 1.23 -21.94
N GLY A 137 20.15 1.20 -22.81
CA GLY A 137 21.53 1.26 -22.36
C GLY A 137 22.52 1.13 -23.51
N LYS A 138 23.76 0.80 -23.16
CA LYS A 138 24.82 0.55 -24.14
C LYS A 138 25.69 -0.66 -23.79
N VAL A 139 26.32 -1.22 -24.82
CA VAL A 139 27.47 -2.10 -24.67
C VAL A 139 28.66 -1.29 -24.17
N ASP A 140 29.43 -1.84 -23.23
CA ASP A 140 30.62 -1.26 -22.64
C ASP A 140 31.70 -2.36 -22.49
N TYR A 141 32.93 -1.96 -22.20
CA TYR A 141 34.05 -2.87 -21.97
C TYR A 141 33.85 -3.71 -20.69
N ASP A 142 34.35 -4.94 -20.71
CA ASP A 142 34.58 -5.69 -19.47
C ASP A 142 35.82 -5.12 -18.78
N GLU A 143 35.62 -4.31 -17.74
CA GLU A 143 36.70 -3.63 -17.03
C GLU A 143 37.66 -4.61 -16.34
N THR A 144 37.23 -5.85 -16.08
CA THR A 144 38.11 -6.91 -15.53
C THR A 144 39.03 -7.53 -16.58
N LYS A 145 38.80 -7.23 -17.86
CA LYS A 145 39.60 -7.72 -19.00
C LYS A 145 40.29 -6.59 -19.77
N LEU A 146 40.49 -5.45 -19.12
CA LEU A 146 41.35 -4.38 -19.59
C LEU A 146 42.81 -4.66 -19.18
N SER A 147 43.71 -4.64 -20.16
CA SER A 147 45.14 -4.80 -19.97
C SER A 147 45.87 -3.54 -20.40
N TYR A 148 46.57 -2.89 -19.48
CA TYR A 148 47.35 -1.69 -19.76
C TYR A 148 48.79 -2.05 -20.12
N ILE A 149 49.35 -1.43 -21.16
CA ILE A 149 50.79 -1.45 -21.42
C ILE A 149 51.37 -0.16 -20.90
N THR A 150 52.29 -0.25 -19.94
CA THR A 150 53.03 0.86 -19.34
C THR A 150 54.49 0.83 -19.75
N ALA A 151 55.15 1.99 -19.75
CA ALA A 151 56.61 2.06 -19.76
C ALA A 151 57.17 1.48 -18.45
N TRP A 152 58.20 0.64 -18.54
CA TRP A 152 58.91 0.06 -17.38
C TRP A 152 60.21 0.81 -17.03
N VAL A 153 60.72 1.60 -17.98
CA VAL A 153 61.89 2.48 -17.84
C VAL A 153 61.58 3.87 -18.37
N GLY A 154 62.36 4.87 -17.98
CA GLY A 154 62.33 6.18 -18.64
C GLY A 154 62.93 6.10 -20.05
N GLY A 155 62.32 6.77 -21.03
CA GLY A 155 62.82 6.70 -22.41
C GLY A 155 62.03 7.53 -23.43
N ARG A 156 62.53 7.58 -24.67
CA ARG A 156 61.83 8.15 -25.84
C ARG A 156 61.23 7.02 -26.67
N ILE A 157 59.98 7.19 -27.09
CA ILE A 157 59.33 6.28 -28.03
C ILE A 157 59.84 6.61 -29.43
N ASP A 158 60.67 5.74 -29.99
CA ASP A 158 61.27 5.92 -31.31
C ASP A 158 60.44 5.24 -32.42
N ARG A 159 59.65 4.22 -32.07
CA ARG A 159 58.63 3.66 -32.97
C ARG A 159 57.46 3.05 -32.20
N LEU A 160 56.26 3.14 -32.77
CA LEU A 160 55.06 2.41 -32.36
C LEU A 160 54.71 1.39 -33.45
N TYR A 161 54.75 0.10 -33.09
CA TYR A 161 54.36 -0.98 -34.02
C TYR A 161 52.85 -1.07 -34.22
N VAL A 162 52.07 -0.42 -33.35
CA VAL A 162 50.60 -0.32 -33.41
C VAL A 162 50.23 1.17 -33.48
N ASP A 163 50.06 1.67 -34.70
CA ASP A 163 49.93 3.08 -35.03
C ASP A 163 48.48 3.62 -35.00
N TYR A 164 47.47 2.74 -34.98
CA TYR A 164 46.06 3.12 -34.79
C TYR A 164 45.29 2.18 -33.84
N THR A 165 44.16 2.65 -33.33
CA THR A 165 43.27 1.88 -32.44
C THR A 165 42.33 0.98 -33.23
N GLY A 166 41.88 -0.12 -32.63
CA GLY A 166 41.08 -1.16 -33.28
C GLY A 166 41.89 -2.35 -33.82
N ILE A 167 43.22 -2.26 -33.85
CA ILE A 167 44.10 -3.39 -34.17
C ILE A 167 43.92 -4.50 -33.12
N THR A 168 43.81 -5.74 -33.58
CA THR A 168 43.84 -6.94 -32.72
C THR A 168 45.28 -7.39 -32.56
N VAL A 169 45.72 -7.59 -31.31
CA VAL A 169 47.07 -8.04 -30.93
C VAL A 169 46.98 -9.33 -30.12
N ARG A 170 48.04 -10.14 -30.17
CA ARG A 170 48.21 -11.37 -29.39
C ARG A 170 49.31 -11.17 -28.37
N LYS A 171 49.31 -11.99 -27.31
CA LYS A 171 50.41 -12.01 -26.33
C LYS A 171 51.74 -12.30 -27.05
N GLY A 172 52.73 -11.43 -26.85
CA GLY A 172 54.05 -11.50 -27.48
C GLY A 172 54.20 -10.72 -28.79
N ASP A 173 53.14 -10.15 -29.37
CA ASP A 173 53.29 -9.24 -30.53
C ASP A 173 54.06 -7.96 -30.10
N HIS A 174 54.84 -7.38 -31.03
CA HIS A 174 55.66 -6.18 -30.79
C HIS A 174 54.76 -4.93 -30.70
N MET A 175 54.96 -4.05 -29.71
CA MET A 175 54.08 -2.90 -29.46
C MET A 175 54.79 -1.53 -29.52
N VAL A 176 55.98 -1.43 -28.90
CA VAL A 176 56.76 -0.18 -28.79
C VAL A 176 58.24 -0.49 -29.00
N TYR A 177 58.95 0.41 -29.69
CA TYR A 177 60.40 0.50 -29.70
C TYR A 177 60.81 1.76 -28.93
N LEU A 178 61.51 1.59 -27.81
CA LEU A 178 61.78 2.62 -26.82
C LEU A 178 63.30 2.81 -26.65
N TYR A 179 63.83 3.99 -26.95
CA TYR A 179 65.19 4.40 -26.59
C TYR A 179 65.26 4.71 -25.07
N SER A 180 66.20 4.12 -24.33
CA SER A 180 66.36 4.33 -22.88
C SER A 180 67.84 4.36 -22.44
N PRO A 181 68.37 5.54 -22.03
CA PRO A 181 69.71 5.67 -21.47
C PRO A 181 69.89 4.91 -20.13
N GLU A 182 68.82 4.85 -19.34
CA GLU A 182 68.77 4.11 -18.06
C GLU A 182 69.01 2.62 -18.29
N LEU A 183 68.34 2.05 -19.28
CA LEU A 183 68.51 0.65 -19.66
C LEU A 183 69.90 0.36 -20.23
N TYR A 184 70.46 1.26 -21.05
CA TYR A 184 71.82 1.11 -21.58
C TYR A 184 72.85 0.99 -20.44
N ALA A 185 72.75 1.85 -19.43
CA ALA A 185 73.63 1.82 -18.26
C ALA A 185 73.47 0.51 -17.45
N ALA A 186 72.24 0.05 -17.24
CA ALA A 186 71.95 -1.20 -16.52
C ALA A 186 72.44 -2.45 -17.28
N GLN A 187 72.45 -2.43 -18.61
CA GLN A 187 73.03 -3.52 -19.41
C GLN A 187 74.56 -3.57 -19.29
N GLU A 188 75.27 -2.44 -19.33
CA GLU A 188 76.73 -2.44 -19.18
C GLU A 188 77.14 -2.89 -17.77
N GLU A 189 76.38 -2.53 -16.73
CA GLU A 189 76.57 -3.01 -15.35
C GLU A 189 76.48 -4.55 -15.25
N LEU A 190 75.47 -5.18 -15.87
CA LEU A 190 75.38 -6.65 -15.98
C LEU A 190 76.57 -7.22 -16.77
N LEU A 191 76.91 -6.64 -17.92
CA LEU A 191 78.03 -7.11 -18.73
C LEU A 191 79.36 -7.00 -17.98
N GLN A 192 79.56 -5.98 -17.15
CA GLN A 192 80.73 -5.85 -16.27
C GLN A 192 80.73 -6.90 -15.15
N ALA A 193 79.59 -7.16 -14.51
CA ALA A 193 79.47 -8.24 -13.52
C ALA A 193 79.77 -9.62 -14.14
N VAL A 194 79.27 -9.91 -15.35
CA VAL A 194 79.56 -11.16 -16.06
C VAL A 194 81.02 -11.25 -16.53
N LYS A 195 81.62 -10.14 -16.98
CA LYS A 195 83.07 -10.04 -17.29
C LYS A 195 83.92 -10.28 -16.04
N ALA A 196 83.46 -9.85 -14.85
CA ALA A 196 84.12 -10.11 -13.58
C ALA A 196 84.01 -11.59 -13.15
N ALA A 197 82.80 -12.17 -13.21
CA ALA A 197 82.58 -13.58 -12.88
C ALA A 197 83.49 -14.52 -13.69
N LYS A 198 83.57 -14.33 -15.01
CA LYS A 198 84.44 -15.12 -15.91
C LYS A 198 85.94 -15.00 -15.60
N ARG A 199 86.40 -13.92 -14.94
CA ARG A 199 87.79 -13.80 -14.45
C ARG A 199 88.00 -14.52 -13.13
N VAL A 200 86.94 -14.74 -12.35
CA VAL A 200 86.95 -15.33 -11.00
C VAL A 200 86.68 -16.84 -11.02
N GLU A 201 86.15 -17.40 -12.11
CA GLU A 201 85.96 -18.85 -12.32
C GLU A 201 87.25 -19.69 -12.07
N GLY A 202 88.43 -19.12 -12.31
CA GLY A 202 89.74 -19.73 -12.00
C GLY A 202 90.29 -19.49 -10.58
N SER A 203 89.64 -18.64 -9.76
CA SER A 203 90.11 -18.29 -8.40
C SER A 203 89.89 -19.43 -7.41
N GLN A 204 90.82 -19.64 -6.48
CA GLN A 204 90.68 -20.64 -5.41
C GLN A 204 89.78 -20.21 -4.23
N SER A 205 89.36 -18.94 -4.16
CA SER A 205 88.49 -18.46 -3.07
C SER A 205 87.01 -18.60 -3.42
N GLU A 206 86.32 -19.51 -2.72
CA GLU A 206 84.88 -19.76 -2.83
C GLU A 206 84.05 -18.50 -2.56
N PHE A 207 84.38 -17.75 -1.50
CA PHE A 207 83.73 -16.48 -1.15
C PHE A 207 83.77 -15.45 -2.29
N VAL A 208 84.87 -15.37 -3.05
CA VAL A 208 85.00 -14.44 -4.18
C VAL A 208 84.15 -14.90 -5.38
N ARG A 209 84.00 -16.21 -5.59
CA ARG A 209 83.07 -16.77 -6.59
C ARG A 209 81.62 -16.47 -6.23
N GLU A 210 81.23 -16.75 -4.98
CA GLU A 210 79.86 -16.55 -4.48
C GLU A 210 79.45 -15.07 -4.55
N THR A 211 80.25 -14.16 -4.00
CA THR A 211 79.97 -12.72 -4.03
C THR A 211 79.88 -12.17 -5.45
N THR A 212 80.76 -12.58 -6.37
CA THR A 212 80.68 -12.15 -7.77
C THR A 212 79.43 -12.71 -8.47
N GLN A 213 79.04 -13.96 -8.20
CA GLN A 213 77.82 -14.55 -8.74
C GLN A 213 76.55 -13.89 -8.17
N ALA A 214 76.57 -13.47 -6.90
CA ALA A 214 75.51 -12.66 -6.30
C ALA A 214 75.37 -11.30 -7.00
N THR A 215 76.48 -10.64 -7.36
CA THR A 215 76.46 -9.38 -8.15
C THR A 215 75.87 -9.58 -9.55
N VAL A 216 76.20 -10.67 -10.24
CA VAL A 216 75.57 -11.03 -11.52
C VAL A 216 74.06 -11.27 -11.34
N ASN A 217 73.65 -11.95 -10.28
CA ASN A 217 72.23 -12.20 -10.01
C ASN A 217 71.45 -10.92 -9.65
N ALA A 218 72.06 -9.99 -8.91
CA ALA A 218 71.48 -8.69 -8.59
C ALA A 218 71.31 -7.81 -9.85
N THR A 219 72.27 -7.81 -10.77
CA THR A 219 72.20 -7.04 -12.03
C THR A 219 71.21 -7.66 -13.04
N ARG A 220 71.10 -9.00 -13.10
CA ARG A 220 70.00 -9.69 -13.79
C ARG A 220 68.63 -9.26 -13.26
N GLU A 221 68.45 -9.27 -11.95
CA GLU A 221 67.19 -8.90 -11.30
C GLU A 221 66.85 -7.42 -11.51
N LYS A 222 67.86 -6.53 -11.51
CA LYS A 222 67.71 -5.11 -11.89
C LYS A 222 67.11 -4.96 -13.29
N LEU A 223 67.64 -5.66 -14.30
CA LEU A 223 67.07 -5.64 -15.65
C LEU A 223 65.65 -6.23 -15.71
N ARG A 224 65.37 -7.28 -14.94
CA ARG A 224 64.03 -7.88 -14.84
C ARG A 224 63.01 -6.92 -14.22
N LEU A 225 63.40 -6.14 -13.21
CA LEU A 225 62.57 -5.10 -12.59
C LEU A 225 62.35 -3.90 -13.53
N LEU A 226 63.34 -3.59 -14.37
CA LEU A 226 63.23 -2.64 -15.50
C LEU A 226 62.41 -3.21 -16.69
N GLY A 227 61.73 -4.35 -16.51
CA GLY A 227 60.73 -4.88 -17.45
C GLY A 227 61.26 -5.78 -18.57
N LEU A 228 62.54 -6.19 -18.55
CA LEU A 228 63.06 -7.16 -19.51
C LEU A 228 62.60 -8.59 -19.16
N THR A 229 62.26 -9.34 -20.19
CA THR A 229 61.98 -10.79 -20.08
C THR A 229 63.26 -11.57 -19.76
N ALA A 230 63.13 -12.77 -19.18
CA ALA A 230 64.28 -13.63 -18.88
C ALA A 230 65.05 -14.05 -20.16
N GLU A 231 64.33 -14.11 -21.27
CA GLU A 231 64.83 -14.32 -22.63
C GLU A 231 65.70 -13.14 -23.07
N GLN A 232 65.20 -11.90 -22.96
CA GLN A 232 65.96 -10.69 -23.30
C GLN A 232 67.21 -10.49 -22.43
N VAL A 233 67.15 -10.82 -21.12
CA VAL A 233 68.33 -10.74 -20.24
C VAL A 233 69.41 -11.75 -20.68
N LYS A 234 69.01 -12.98 -21.03
CA LYS A 234 69.93 -13.98 -21.61
C LYS A 234 70.49 -13.54 -22.97
N GLU A 235 69.69 -12.88 -23.80
CA GLU A 235 70.13 -12.35 -25.09
C GLU A 235 71.24 -11.29 -24.91
N VAL A 236 71.11 -10.38 -23.94
CA VAL A 236 72.17 -9.41 -23.59
C VAL A 236 73.46 -10.13 -23.17
N GLU A 237 73.37 -11.15 -22.31
CA GLU A 237 74.54 -11.92 -21.86
C GLU A 237 75.23 -12.72 -22.99
N GLN A 238 74.45 -13.26 -23.94
CA GLN A 238 74.96 -14.01 -25.09
C GLN A 238 75.55 -13.09 -26.16
N ARG A 239 74.91 -11.95 -26.44
CA ARG A 239 75.36 -10.94 -27.41
C ARG A 239 76.62 -10.22 -26.94
N GLY A 240 76.77 -10.03 -25.63
CA GLY A 240 77.96 -9.40 -25.03
C GLY A 240 78.09 -7.89 -25.27
N THR A 241 77.13 -7.28 -25.98
CA THR A 241 77.06 -5.84 -26.24
C THR A 241 75.74 -5.25 -25.76
N THR A 242 75.84 -4.04 -25.22
CA THR A 242 74.69 -3.22 -24.83
C THR A 242 73.87 -2.80 -26.05
N THR A 243 72.58 -2.55 -25.82
CA THR A 243 71.72 -1.80 -26.75
C THR A 243 70.98 -0.71 -25.99
N ASP A 244 70.79 0.42 -26.64
CA ASP A 244 70.10 1.61 -26.14
C ASP A 244 68.57 1.56 -26.37
N HIS A 245 68.07 0.53 -27.05
CA HIS A 245 66.66 0.37 -27.40
C HIS A 245 66.03 -0.90 -26.80
N LEU A 246 64.75 -0.82 -26.43
CA LEU A 246 63.94 -1.93 -25.93
C LEU A 246 62.68 -2.12 -26.79
N THR A 247 62.37 -3.36 -27.15
CA THR A 247 61.02 -3.71 -27.62
C THR A 247 60.14 -4.06 -26.43
N ILE A 248 59.01 -3.35 -26.28
CA ILE A 248 57.93 -3.72 -25.34
C ILE A 248 56.92 -4.57 -26.10
N TYR A 249 56.59 -5.74 -25.54
CA TYR A 249 55.64 -6.70 -26.10
C TYR A 249 54.24 -6.61 -25.47
N ALA A 250 53.22 -7.13 -26.15
CA ALA A 250 51.89 -7.28 -25.59
C ALA A 250 51.85 -8.36 -24.48
N PRO A 251 51.45 -8.04 -23.23
CA PRO A 251 51.40 -9.01 -22.13
C PRO A 251 50.21 -9.98 -22.23
N SER A 252 49.18 -9.59 -22.98
CA SER A 252 47.93 -10.31 -23.22
C SER A 252 47.45 -10.07 -24.66
N GLY A 253 46.50 -10.87 -25.14
CA GLY A 253 45.85 -10.65 -26.43
C GLY A 253 44.50 -9.95 -26.29
N GLY A 254 44.13 -9.14 -27.27
CA GLY A 254 42.89 -8.35 -27.31
C GLY A 254 42.92 -7.29 -28.39
N ILE A 255 42.04 -6.29 -28.31
CA ILE A 255 41.97 -5.16 -29.24
C ILE A 255 42.49 -3.89 -28.57
N VAL A 256 43.34 -3.12 -29.26
CA VAL A 256 43.88 -1.85 -28.75
C VAL A 256 42.81 -0.76 -28.82
N ILE A 257 42.21 -0.41 -27.68
CA ILE A 257 41.09 0.54 -27.60
C ILE A 257 41.56 1.99 -27.44
N HIS A 258 42.71 2.20 -26.78
CA HIS A 258 43.33 3.52 -26.61
C HIS A 258 44.83 3.45 -26.86
N ARG A 259 45.35 4.46 -27.54
CA ARG A 259 46.78 4.78 -27.68
C ARG A 259 46.99 6.15 -27.06
N ASN A 260 47.73 6.19 -25.96
CA ASN A 260 47.94 7.39 -25.13
C ASN A 260 49.29 8.06 -25.40
N ALA A 261 50.12 7.46 -26.25
CA ALA A 261 51.45 7.93 -26.60
C ALA A 261 51.59 8.15 -28.12
N GLN A 262 52.61 8.90 -28.51
CA GLN A 262 52.96 9.18 -29.90
C GLN A 262 54.45 8.90 -30.12
N GLU A 263 54.87 8.73 -31.38
CA GLU A 263 56.29 8.63 -31.73
C GLU A 263 57.01 9.96 -31.46
N GLY A 264 58.29 9.89 -31.07
CA GLY A 264 59.08 11.01 -30.55
C GLY A 264 58.77 11.40 -29.09
N MET A 265 57.70 10.89 -28.48
CA MET A 265 57.29 11.26 -27.13
C MET A 265 58.20 10.61 -26.06
N TYR A 266 58.65 11.40 -25.08
CA TYR A 266 59.28 10.87 -23.87
C TYR A 266 58.23 10.33 -22.88
N VAL A 267 58.53 9.20 -22.27
CA VAL A 267 57.71 8.52 -21.25
C VAL A 267 58.53 8.27 -19.98
N GLN A 268 57.84 8.29 -18.83
CA GLN A 268 58.38 7.91 -17.53
C GLN A 268 57.85 6.53 -17.13
N THR A 269 58.55 5.81 -16.25
CA THR A 269 58.09 4.54 -15.68
C THR A 269 56.67 4.66 -15.11
N GLY A 270 55.80 3.71 -15.46
CA GLY A 270 54.36 3.74 -15.14
C GLY A 270 53.46 4.50 -16.13
N THR A 271 54.02 5.25 -17.08
CA THR A 271 53.22 5.94 -18.12
C THR A 271 52.46 4.93 -18.96
N LYS A 272 51.12 5.03 -19.01
CA LYS A 272 50.26 4.18 -19.86
C LYS A 272 50.46 4.55 -21.33
N ILE A 273 50.91 3.59 -22.14
CA ILE A 273 51.15 3.73 -23.59
C ILE A 273 49.92 3.26 -24.37
N TYR A 274 49.41 2.07 -24.06
CA TYR A 274 48.22 1.48 -24.68
C TYR A 274 47.24 0.92 -23.63
N THR A 275 45.97 0.85 -24.01
CA THR A 275 44.95 0.02 -23.34
C THR A 275 44.43 -1.02 -24.33
N ILE A 276 44.52 -2.30 -23.95
CA ILE A 276 44.00 -3.46 -24.67
C ILE A 276 42.73 -3.95 -23.96
N ALA A 277 41.72 -4.39 -24.71
CA ALA A 277 40.50 -5.00 -24.19
C ALA A 277 40.21 -6.35 -24.87
N ASP A 278 39.87 -7.37 -24.08
CA ASP A 278 39.35 -8.65 -24.62
C ASP A 278 37.83 -8.57 -24.84
N LEU A 279 37.41 -8.24 -26.06
CA LEU A 279 36.00 -8.07 -26.41
C LEU A 279 35.21 -9.39 -26.56
N ARG A 280 35.79 -10.57 -26.27
CA ARG A 280 35.07 -11.87 -26.32
C ARG A 280 33.96 -12.00 -25.27
N GLN A 281 34.01 -11.18 -24.22
CA GLN A 281 32.91 -10.94 -23.29
C GLN A 281 32.77 -9.42 -23.16
N VAL A 282 31.54 -8.93 -23.10
CA VAL A 282 31.24 -7.49 -22.97
C VAL A 282 30.25 -7.29 -21.84
N TRP A 283 30.25 -6.09 -21.29
CA TRP A 283 29.22 -5.67 -20.35
C TRP A 283 28.15 -4.89 -21.10
N VAL A 284 26.90 -5.04 -20.68
CA VAL A 284 25.80 -4.20 -21.13
C VAL A 284 25.32 -3.43 -19.91
N LYS A 285 25.53 -2.10 -19.93
CA LYS A 285 25.15 -1.19 -18.85
C LYS A 285 23.79 -0.58 -19.21
N LEU A 286 22.77 -1.04 -18.49
CA LEU A 286 21.37 -0.62 -18.62
C LEU A 286 21.00 0.45 -17.59
N ASP A 287 20.02 1.26 -17.96
CA ASP A 287 19.33 2.19 -17.09
C ASP A 287 17.97 1.63 -16.67
N ALA A 288 17.82 1.34 -15.37
CA ALA A 288 16.57 0.93 -14.74
C ALA A 288 15.97 2.10 -13.96
N TYR A 289 14.67 2.35 -14.08
CA TYR A 289 13.99 3.37 -13.28
C TYR A 289 13.77 2.90 -11.83
N GLU A 290 13.73 3.85 -10.90
CA GLU A 290 13.47 3.62 -9.46
C GLU A 290 12.20 2.77 -9.21
N SER A 291 11.16 2.96 -10.02
CA SER A 291 9.90 2.18 -10.00
C SER A 291 10.07 0.69 -10.31
N ASP A 292 11.11 0.33 -11.05
CA ASP A 292 11.26 -0.98 -11.67
C ASP A 292 12.21 -1.89 -10.89
N LEU A 293 12.99 -1.31 -9.96
CA LEU A 293 13.90 -2.02 -9.05
C LEU A 293 13.19 -3.09 -8.21
N GLN A 294 11.91 -2.89 -7.90
CA GLN A 294 11.11 -3.91 -7.21
C GLN A 294 11.06 -5.24 -7.98
N TRP A 295 11.24 -5.21 -9.31
CA TRP A 295 11.17 -6.36 -10.21
C TRP A 295 12.53 -6.92 -10.65
N LEU A 296 13.65 -6.22 -10.41
CA LEU A 296 14.96 -6.60 -10.94
C LEU A 296 15.82 -7.29 -9.87
N ARG A 297 16.35 -8.47 -10.17
CA ARG A 297 17.18 -9.27 -9.25
C ARG A 297 18.47 -9.75 -9.91
N TYR A 298 19.46 -10.05 -9.07
CA TYR A 298 20.74 -10.63 -9.48
C TYR A 298 20.51 -12.00 -10.14
N GLY A 299 21.11 -12.26 -11.30
CA GLY A 299 20.97 -13.52 -12.03
C GLY A 299 19.82 -13.65 -13.01
N GLN A 300 18.91 -12.67 -13.11
CA GLN A 300 17.84 -12.77 -14.11
C GLN A 300 18.39 -12.70 -15.54
N THR A 301 17.75 -13.44 -16.45
CA THR A 301 18.00 -13.36 -17.89
C THR A 301 17.45 -12.06 -18.46
N VAL A 302 18.23 -11.44 -19.34
CA VAL A 302 17.90 -10.19 -20.04
C VAL A 302 17.91 -10.45 -21.54
N GLU A 303 16.74 -10.32 -22.16
CA GLU A 303 16.57 -10.34 -23.62
C GLU A 303 16.84 -8.93 -24.15
N PHE A 304 17.73 -8.74 -25.13
CA PHE A 304 17.97 -7.42 -25.70
C PHE A 304 18.22 -7.41 -27.20
N ASN A 305 17.89 -6.30 -27.86
CA ASN A 305 18.18 -6.08 -29.28
C ASN A 305 19.08 -4.86 -29.48
N THR A 306 19.81 -4.84 -30.60
CA THR A 306 20.65 -3.73 -31.04
C THR A 306 20.17 -3.25 -32.40
N GLN A 307 20.35 -1.96 -32.72
CA GLN A 307 19.95 -1.42 -34.02
C GLN A 307 20.80 -1.95 -35.19
N ALA A 308 21.99 -2.49 -34.91
CA ALA A 308 22.87 -3.10 -35.90
C ALA A 308 22.42 -4.50 -36.35
N TYR A 309 21.58 -5.18 -35.56
CA TYR A 309 21.11 -6.55 -35.83
C TYR A 309 19.60 -6.68 -35.54
N PRO A 310 18.73 -6.03 -36.34
CA PRO A 310 17.29 -6.13 -36.15
C PRO A 310 16.80 -7.57 -36.27
N GLY A 311 15.83 -7.95 -35.44
CA GLY A 311 15.21 -9.29 -35.44
C GLY A 311 16.02 -10.40 -34.79
N GLN A 312 17.25 -10.15 -34.32
CA GLN A 312 18.04 -11.12 -33.57
C GLN A 312 18.18 -10.67 -32.10
N PRO A 313 17.50 -11.32 -31.15
CA PRO A 313 17.72 -11.08 -29.73
C PRO A 313 19.09 -11.63 -29.32
N PHE A 314 19.71 -10.93 -28.37
CA PHE A 314 20.86 -11.38 -27.60
C PHE A 314 20.41 -11.60 -26.16
N GLU A 315 21.02 -12.57 -25.49
CA GLU A 315 20.75 -12.88 -24.08
C GLU A 315 21.97 -12.56 -23.22
N GLY A 316 21.71 -12.13 -21.99
CA GLY A 316 22.73 -11.91 -20.96
C GLY A 316 22.15 -12.07 -19.57
N THR A 317 23.01 -12.06 -18.55
CA THR A 317 22.61 -12.30 -17.16
C THR A 317 22.89 -11.07 -16.29
N ILE A 318 21.95 -10.62 -15.46
CA ILE A 318 22.17 -9.50 -14.51
C ILE A 318 23.29 -9.88 -13.53
N ALA A 319 24.40 -9.16 -13.59
CA ALA A 319 25.64 -9.42 -12.85
C ALA A 319 26.01 -8.33 -11.84
N PHE A 320 25.32 -7.20 -11.86
CA PHE A 320 25.35 -6.17 -10.81
C PHE A 320 24.14 -5.24 -10.95
N ILE A 321 23.62 -4.76 -9.83
CA ILE A 321 22.67 -3.65 -9.75
C ILE A 321 23.34 -2.62 -8.83
N ASP A 322 23.54 -1.41 -9.33
CA ASP A 322 24.26 -0.37 -8.59
C ASP A 322 23.51 0.00 -7.28
N PRO A 323 24.17 0.01 -6.11
CA PRO A 323 23.53 0.46 -4.87
C PRO A 323 23.23 1.97 -4.85
N VAL A 324 23.74 2.75 -5.81
CA VAL A 324 23.54 4.20 -5.88
C VAL A 324 22.62 4.57 -7.05
N LEU A 325 21.61 5.40 -6.76
CA LEU A 325 20.74 6.03 -7.75
C LEU A 325 21.41 7.26 -8.36
N ASP A 326 21.45 7.39 -9.69
CA ASP A 326 21.86 8.65 -10.33
C ASP A 326 20.80 9.74 -10.03
N SER A 327 21.24 10.82 -9.38
CA SER A 327 20.35 11.88 -8.91
C SER A 327 19.79 12.77 -10.03
N LYS A 328 20.38 12.75 -11.23
CA LYS A 328 19.98 13.52 -12.40
C LYS A 328 19.00 12.75 -13.28
N THR A 329 19.26 11.47 -13.53
CA THR A 329 18.39 10.62 -14.39
C THR A 329 17.31 9.87 -13.61
N ARG A 330 17.46 9.72 -12.28
CA ARG A 330 16.64 8.84 -11.44
C ARG A 330 16.60 7.39 -11.95
N THR A 331 17.76 6.94 -12.41
CA THR A 331 18.00 5.56 -12.82
C THR A 331 19.15 4.93 -12.04
N VAL A 332 19.08 3.62 -11.90
CA VAL A 332 20.16 2.76 -11.38
C VAL A 332 20.83 2.08 -12.55
N LYS A 333 22.16 1.94 -12.49
CA LYS A 333 22.90 1.16 -13.50
C LYS A 333 22.78 -0.33 -13.22
N VAL A 334 22.24 -1.07 -14.18
CA VAL A 334 22.15 -2.54 -14.14
C VAL A 334 23.18 -3.09 -15.13
N ARG A 335 24.18 -3.81 -14.62
CA ARG A 335 25.22 -4.45 -15.44
C ARG A 335 24.78 -5.87 -15.79
N VAL A 336 24.77 -6.15 -17.08
CA VAL A 336 24.48 -7.47 -17.64
C VAL A 336 25.76 -8.03 -18.25
N ASN A 337 26.14 -9.26 -17.89
CA ASN A 337 27.22 -9.98 -18.55
C ASN A 337 26.72 -10.58 -19.86
N VAL A 338 27.48 -10.42 -20.95
CA VAL A 338 27.11 -10.95 -22.27
C VAL A 338 28.31 -11.63 -22.96
N PRO A 339 28.18 -12.90 -23.41
CA PRO A 339 29.19 -13.55 -24.24
C PRO A 339 29.18 -12.97 -25.67
N ASN A 340 30.35 -12.65 -26.20
CA ASN A 340 30.52 -11.98 -27.50
C ASN A 340 31.56 -12.70 -28.37
N GLN A 341 31.47 -14.04 -28.45
CA GLN A 341 32.46 -14.90 -29.09
C GLN A 341 32.75 -14.52 -30.56
N HIS A 342 31.76 -13.98 -31.27
CA HIS A 342 31.86 -13.55 -32.67
C HIS A 342 32.16 -12.05 -32.86
N GLY A 343 32.48 -11.30 -31.80
CA GLY A 343 32.82 -9.87 -31.88
C GLY A 343 31.72 -8.96 -32.44
N ARG A 344 30.46 -9.43 -32.44
CA ARG A 344 29.30 -8.74 -33.04
C ARG A 344 28.90 -7.51 -32.24
N LEU A 345 28.86 -7.63 -30.92
CA LEU A 345 28.59 -6.51 -30.02
C LEU A 345 29.86 -5.67 -29.91
N LYS A 346 29.76 -4.39 -30.26
CA LYS A 346 30.85 -3.42 -30.11
C LYS A 346 30.50 -2.44 -28.99
N PRO A 347 31.46 -2.02 -28.15
CA PRO A 347 31.26 -0.95 -27.17
C PRO A 347 30.66 0.32 -27.80
N GLU A 348 29.94 1.09 -26.98
CA GLU A 348 29.08 2.22 -27.37
C GLU A 348 27.87 1.88 -28.28
N MET A 349 27.65 0.62 -28.68
CA MET A 349 26.39 0.24 -29.33
C MET A 349 25.20 0.47 -28.38
N PHE A 350 24.23 1.28 -28.83
CA PHE A 350 22.96 1.47 -28.14
C PHE A 350 22.07 0.22 -28.27
N ILE A 351 21.48 -0.21 -27.14
CA ILE A 351 20.65 -1.42 -27.06
C ILE A 351 19.35 -1.16 -26.30
N ARG A 352 18.33 -1.96 -26.59
CA ARG A 352 17.05 -1.98 -25.86
C ARG A 352 16.85 -3.36 -25.25
N ALA A 353 16.66 -3.41 -23.95
CA ALA A 353 16.51 -4.65 -23.18
C ALA A 353 15.10 -4.81 -22.63
N VAL A 354 14.72 -6.07 -22.42
CA VAL A 354 13.47 -6.51 -21.81
C VAL A 354 13.81 -7.56 -20.75
N VAL A 355 13.38 -7.31 -19.51
CA VAL A 355 13.39 -8.32 -18.43
C VAL A 355 11.96 -8.74 -18.16
N ARG A 356 11.75 -10.05 -17.99
CA ARG A 356 10.44 -10.70 -17.87
C ARG A 356 10.29 -11.37 -16.50
N SER A 357 10.24 -10.56 -15.44
CA SER A 357 10.15 -11.05 -14.07
C SER A 357 8.78 -11.66 -13.78
N GLN A 358 8.69 -12.97 -13.52
CA GLN A 358 7.45 -13.55 -12.99
C GLN A 358 7.25 -13.11 -11.53
N VAL A 359 5.99 -12.99 -11.11
CA VAL A 359 5.63 -12.51 -9.79
C VAL A 359 4.73 -13.51 -9.08
N ALA A 360 5.13 -13.89 -7.86
CA ALA A 360 4.39 -14.80 -6.99
C ALA A 360 3.58 -14.03 -5.92
N ALA A 361 2.88 -14.77 -5.04
CA ALA A 361 2.15 -14.20 -3.91
C ALA A 361 3.00 -13.21 -3.07
N GLY A 362 2.33 -12.20 -2.53
CA GLY A 362 2.97 -11.06 -1.84
C GLY A 362 3.53 -9.97 -2.77
N GLY A 363 3.81 -10.28 -4.04
CA GLY A 363 4.34 -9.32 -5.02
C GLY A 363 5.87 -9.30 -5.11
N ARG A 364 6.53 -10.45 -4.95
CA ARG A 364 7.99 -10.59 -5.10
C ARG A 364 8.32 -11.40 -6.37
N VAL A 365 9.52 -11.17 -6.89
CA VAL A 365 10.05 -11.84 -8.09
C VAL A 365 10.27 -13.33 -7.80
N MET A 366 9.76 -14.16 -8.70
CA MET A 366 10.04 -15.59 -8.76
C MET A 366 10.64 -15.89 -10.13
N GLU A 367 11.68 -16.71 -10.17
CA GLU A 367 12.34 -17.11 -11.41
C GLU A 367 12.47 -18.65 -11.37
N PRO A 368 11.68 -19.41 -12.17
CA PRO A 368 11.57 -20.87 -12.03
C PRO A 368 12.92 -21.59 -12.15
N ASN A 369 13.86 -21.02 -12.91
CA ASN A 369 15.18 -21.59 -13.15
C ASN A 369 16.19 -21.33 -11.99
N LEU A 370 15.87 -20.45 -11.05
CA LEU A 370 16.76 -20.03 -9.95
C LEU A 370 16.22 -20.35 -8.56
N ALA A 371 14.90 -20.43 -8.36
CA ALA A 371 14.30 -20.68 -7.05
C ALA A 371 14.75 -22.03 -6.46
N GLY A 372 15.13 -22.08 -5.18
CA GLY A 372 15.68 -23.25 -4.51
C GLY A 372 17.14 -23.60 -4.83
N LYS A 373 17.78 -22.93 -5.81
CA LYS A 373 19.16 -23.20 -6.24
C LYS A 373 20.21 -22.41 -5.45
N TRP A 374 21.47 -22.76 -5.70
CA TRP A 374 22.65 -22.08 -5.18
C TRP A 374 23.37 -21.34 -6.30
N MET A 375 23.82 -20.11 -6.06
CA MET A 375 24.52 -19.30 -7.06
C MET A 375 25.68 -18.51 -6.46
N CYS A 376 26.66 -18.11 -7.28
CA CYS A 376 27.80 -17.34 -6.81
C CYS A 376 27.47 -15.83 -6.75
N PRO A 377 27.69 -15.12 -5.63
CA PRO A 377 27.50 -13.66 -5.54
C PRO A 377 28.35 -12.82 -6.51
N MET A 378 29.42 -13.40 -7.06
CA MET A 378 30.34 -12.73 -7.99
C MET A 378 30.19 -13.19 -9.45
N HIS A 379 29.52 -14.33 -9.69
CA HIS A 379 29.43 -14.95 -11.01
C HIS A 379 27.99 -15.50 -11.20
N PRO A 380 27.05 -14.71 -11.73
CA PRO A 380 25.64 -15.09 -11.76
C PRO A 380 25.37 -16.28 -12.70
N GLU A 381 26.25 -16.46 -13.69
CA GLU A 381 26.28 -17.56 -14.64
C GLU A 381 26.59 -18.92 -13.98
N VAL A 382 27.12 -18.92 -12.74
CA VAL A 382 27.44 -20.13 -11.98
C VAL A 382 26.31 -20.43 -10.99
N VAL A 383 25.36 -21.26 -11.45
CA VAL A 383 24.24 -21.80 -10.67
C VAL A 383 24.39 -23.31 -10.53
N GLN A 384 24.12 -23.85 -9.35
CA GLN A 384 24.15 -25.28 -9.01
C GLN A 384 22.93 -25.65 -8.17
N ASP A 385 22.49 -26.90 -8.23
CA ASP A 385 21.35 -27.38 -7.45
C ASP A 385 21.71 -27.70 -5.99
N GLU A 386 23.01 -27.91 -5.69
CA GLU A 386 23.53 -28.24 -4.37
C GLU A 386 24.48 -27.15 -3.81
N ALA A 387 24.74 -27.23 -2.49
CA ALA A 387 25.68 -26.34 -1.83
C ALA A 387 27.13 -26.68 -2.25
N GLY A 388 27.84 -25.71 -2.80
CA GLY A 388 29.20 -25.93 -3.33
C GLY A 388 30.05 -24.67 -3.33
N SER A 389 31.16 -24.71 -4.07
CA SER A 389 32.01 -23.55 -4.34
C SER A 389 31.97 -23.18 -5.82
N CYS A 390 32.09 -21.88 -6.10
CA CYS A 390 32.09 -21.36 -7.46
C CYS A 390 33.29 -21.90 -8.26
N SER A 391 33.01 -22.45 -9.45
CA SER A 391 34.04 -22.97 -10.35
C SER A 391 35.12 -21.92 -10.68
N VAL A 392 34.72 -20.64 -10.83
CA VAL A 392 35.58 -19.52 -11.20
C VAL A 392 36.37 -18.96 -10.00
N CYS A 393 35.70 -18.44 -8.97
CA CYS A 393 36.36 -17.72 -7.86
C CYS A 393 36.52 -18.52 -6.55
N LYS A 394 36.10 -19.79 -6.49
CA LYS A 394 36.18 -20.69 -5.32
C LYS A 394 35.43 -20.23 -4.05
N MET A 395 34.78 -19.06 -4.06
CA MET A 395 33.88 -18.63 -2.99
C MET A 395 32.71 -19.62 -2.83
N PRO A 396 32.17 -19.81 -1.61
CA PRO A 396 30.96 -20.59 -1.40
C PRO A 396 29.78 -19.98 -2.19
N LEU A 397 28.91 -20.86 -2.71
CA LEU A 397 27.65 -20.44 -3.29
C LEU A 397 26.65 -20.04 -2.19
N VAL A 398 25.74 -19.13 -2.51
CA VAL A 398 24.64 -18.73 -1.62
C VAL A 398 23.30 -19.17 -2.21
N LYS A 399 22.30 -19.41 -1.37
CA LYS A 399 20.94 -19.70 -1.82
C LYS A 399 20.33 -18.50 -2.54
N THR A 400 19.57 -18.74 -3.61
CA THR A 400 18.91 -17.65 -4.34
C THR A 400 17.87 -16.92 -3.49
N GLU A 401 17.26 -17.56 -2.48
CA GLU A 401 16.36 -16.86 -1.55
C GLU A 401 17.05 -15.70 -0.82
N SER A 402 18.34 -15.81 -0.45
CA SER A 402 19.07 -14.71 0.22
C SER A 402 19.36 -13.53 -0.71
N LEU A 403 19.18 -13.70 -2.02
CA LEU A 403 19.32 -12.68 -3.05
C LEU A 403 17.96 -12.10 -3.49
N GLY A 404 16.89 -12.40 -2.75
CA GLY A 404 15.57 -11.76 -2.90
C GLY A 404 14.60 -12.47 -3.84
N TYR A 405 14.83 -13.75 -4.13
CA TYR A 405 13.88 -14.65 -4.81
C TYR A 405 12.96 -15.37 -3.82
N VAL A 406 11.83 -15.90 -4.33
CA VAL A 406 10.88 -16.71 -3.56
C VAL A 406 11.20 -18.22 -3.68
N PRO A 407 11.29 -18.98 -2.57
CA PRO A 407 11.50 -20.43 -2.63
C PRO A 407 10.27 -21.16 -3.19
N ILE A 408 10.49 -22.18 -4.02
CA ILE A 408 9.42 -22.93 -4.73
C ILE A 408 8.35 -23.49 -3.78
N ASN A 409 8.74 -23.96 -2.59
CA ASN A 409 7.87 -24.69 -1.67
C ASN A 409 7.30 -23.84 -0.51
N GLY A 410 7.37 -22.51 -0.59
CA GLY A 410 6.78 -21.61 0.41
C GLY A 410 5.33 -21.24 0.09
N VAL A 411 4.52 -20.88 1.10
CA VAL A 411 3.16 -20.31 0.90
C VAL A 411 3.18 -19.08 -0.04
N GLU A 412 4.32 -18.38 -0.07
CA GLU A 412 4.55 -17.20 -0.89
C GLU A 412 4.87 -17.50 -2.37
N SER A 413 5.13 -18.76 -2.76
CA SER A 413 5.29 -19.15 -4.17
C SER A 413 3.95 -19.37 -4.89
N ALA A 414 2.85 -19.43 -4.13
CA ALA A 414 1.52 -19.63 -4.67
C ALA A 414 1.15 -18.56 -5.71
N GLN A 415 0.26 -18.93 -6.63
CA GLN A 415 -0.25 -18.01 -7.65
C GLN A 415 -0.97 -16.82 -6.97
N PRO A 416 -0.55 -15.57 -7.26
CA PRO A 416 -1.20 -14.39 -6.71
C PRO A 416 -2.61 -14.27 -7.28
N LEU A 417 -3.53 -13.76 -6.46
CA LEU A 417 -4.84 -13.30 -6.92
C LEU A 417 -4.63 -12.01 -7.73
N VAL A 418 -5.17 -11.92 -8.95
CA VAL A 418 -4.91 -10.78 -9.85
C VAL A 418 -6.18 -10.24 -10.50
N VAL A 419 -6.15 -8.95 -10.84
CA VAL A 419 -7.19 -8.26 -11.62
C VAL A 419 -6.58 -7.48 -12.79
N PRO A 420 -7.27 -7.34 -13.94
CA PRO A 420 -6.80 -6.51 -15.04
C PRO A 420 -6.58 -5.05 -14.62
N ALA A 421 -5.55 -4.40 -15.17
CA ALA A 421 -5.13 -3.06 -14.78
C ALA A 421 -6.16 -1.94 -15.05
N THR A 422 -7.23 -2.22 -15.81
CA THR A 422 -8.33 -1.28 -16.04
C THR A 422 -9.46 -1.37 -15.00
N ALA A 423 -9.52 -2.43 -14.19
CA ALA A 423 -10.60 -2.67 -13.24
C ALA A 423 -10.57 -1.75 -11.99
N PRO A 424 -9.43 -1.52 -11.31
CA PRO A 424 -9.40 -0.65 -10.14
C PRO A 424 -9.37 0.84 -10.51
N LEU A 425 -10.29 1.62 -9.92
CA LEU A 425 -10.20 3.08 -9.86
C LEU A 425 -9.29 3.46 -8.69
N ILE A 426 -8.15 4.07 -8.98
CA ILE A 426 -7.11 4.40 -7.98
C ILE A 426 -7.09 5.91 -7.71
N THR A 427 -7.09 6.31 -6.44
CA THR A 427 -6.90 7.70 -6.01
C THR A 427 -6.03 7.79 -4.77
N GLY A 428 -4.87 8.43 -4.91
CA GLY A 428 -3.85 8.47 -3.86
C GLY A 428 -3.46 7.04 -3.48
N THR A 429 -3.68 6.68 -2.22
CA THR A 429 -3.42 5.35 -1.65
C THR A 429 -4.59 4.36 -1.76
N ARG A 430 -5.78 4.81 -2.19
CA ARG A 430 -7.02 4.01 -2.19
C ARG A 430 -7.29 3.41 -3.58
N ALA A 431 -7.77 2.17 -3.62
CA ALA A 431 -8.24 1.51 -4.83
C ALA A 431 -9.66 0.97 -4.66
N VAL A 432 -10.56 1.30 -5.59
CA VAL A 432 -11.96 0.86 -5.59
C VAL A 432 -12.25 0.05 -6.85
N VAL A 433 -12.82 -1.14 -6.70
CA VAL A 433 -13.29 -2.00 -7.79
C VAL A 433 -14.80 -2.19 -7.69
N TYR A 434 -15.44 -2.49 -8.81
CA TYR A 434 -16.86 -2.85 -8.86
C TYR A 434 -17.00 -4.33 -9.19
N VAL A 435 -17.55 -5.11 -8.27
CA VAL A 435 -17.83 -6.55 -8.42
C VAL A 435 -19.28 -6.73 -8.84
N GLN A 436 -19.53 -7.53 -9.88
CA GLN A 436 -20.87 -7.92 -10.30
C GLN A 436 -21.44 -8.98 -9.35
N ASP A 437 -22.63 -8.73 -8.80
CA ASP A 437 -23.38 -9.75 -8.06
C ASP A 437 -24.08 -10.68 -9.05
N THR A 438 -23.61 -11.92 -9.14
CA THR A 438 -24.16 -12.97 -10.02
C THR A 438 -25.40 -13.64 -9.45
N LYS A 439 -25.75 -13.39 -8.18
CA LYS A 439 -26.94 -13.95 -7.49
C LYS A 439 -28.14 -12.99 -7.57
N ALA A 440 -27.91 -11.73 -7.95
CA ALA A 440 -28.96 -10.73 -8.11
C ALA A 440 -29.82 -10.97 -9.36
N THR A 441 -31.15 -10.84 -9.22
CA THR A 441 -32.11 -10.99 -10.33
C THR A 441 -32.13 -9.83 -11.32
N ARG A 442 -31.37 -8.77 -11.03
CA ARG A 442 -31.09 -7.64 -11.93
C ARG A 442 -29.58 -7.40 -11.94
N PRO A 443 -29.01 -6.83 -13.01
CA PRO A 443 -27.61 -6.43 -13.04
C PRO A 443 -27.25 -5.46 -11.89
N THR A 444 -26.56 -6.00 -10.89
CA THR A 444 -26.18 -5.33 -9.65
C THR A 444 -24.67 -5.38 -9.49
N PHE A 445 -24.08 -4.26 -9.07
CA PHE A 445 -22.64 -4.11 -8.88
C PHE A 445 -22.37 -3.54 -7.50
N VAL A 446 -21.44 -4.13 -6.77
CA VAL A 446 -21.02 -3.71 -5.44
C VAL A 446 -19.62 -3.11 -5.54
N GLY A 447 -19.49 -1.84 -5.21
CA GLY A 447 -18.18 -1.21 -5.03
C GLY A 447 -17.50 -1.78 -3.78
N ARG A 448 -16.22 -2.16 -3.90
CA ARG A 448 -15.38 -2.55 -2.78
C ARG A 448 -14.07 -1.77 -2.80
N GLU A 449 -13.59 -1.43 -1.61
CA GLU A 449 -12.26 -0.87 -1.41
C GLU A 449 -11.29 -2.02 -1.15
N ILE A 450 -10.18 -2.07 -1.89
CA ILE A 450 -9.30 -3.24 -1.93
C ILE A 450 -7.83 -2.85 -1.73
N VAL A 451 -7.05 -3.76 -1.14
CA VAL A 451 -5.60 -3.57 -1.00
C VAL A 451 -4.91 -4.15 -2.22
N LEU A 452 -4.37 -3.28 -3.07
CA LEU A 452 -3.54 -3.68 -4.19
C LEU A 452 -2.09 -3.94 -3.76
N GLY A 453 -1.47 -4.90 -4.43
CA GLY A 453 -0.02 -5.07 -4.52
C GLY A 453 0.56 -4.33 -5.75
N PRO A 454 1.84 -4.56 -6.06
CA PRO A 454 2.49 -3.92 -7.19
C PRO A 454 1.94 -4.39 -8.56
N ARG A 455 2.06 -3.55 -9.59
CA ARG A 455 1.49 -3.76 -10.93
C ARG A 455 2.42 -4.61 -11.82
N ALA A 456 2.01 -5.83 -12.13
CA ALA A 456 2.75 -6.73 -13.03
C ALA A 456 2.16 -6.66 -14.46
N GLY A 457 2.71 -5.77 -15.29
CA GLY A 457 2.28 -5.60 -16.68
C GLY A 457 0.84 -5.08 -16.79
N ASP A 458 -0.06 -5.88 -17.35
CA ASP A 458 -1.47 -5.54 -17.54
C ASP A 458 -2.38 -5.98 -16.39
N TYR A 459 -1.80 -6.39 -15.26
CA TYR A 459 -2.52 -6.82 -14.05
C TYR A 459 -2.01 -6.10 -12.79
N TYR A 460 -2.91 -5.90 -11.82
CA TYR A 460 -2.52 -5.69 -10.42
C TYR A 460 -2.66 -6.98 -9.63
N ILE A 461 -1.72 -7.22 -8.73
CA ILE A 461 -1.87 -8.23 -7.68
C ILE A 461 -2.84 -7.68 -6.63
N VAL A 462 -3.75 -8.52 -6.14
CA VAL A 462 -4.66 -8.21 -5.04
C VAL A 462 -4.12 -8.83 -3.76
N ARG A 463 -3.97 -8.02 -2.71
CA ARG A 463 -3.58 -8.49 -1.37
C ARG A 463 -4.78 -8.79 -0.49
N HIS A 464 -5.87 -8.03 -0.62
CA HIS A 464 -7.11 -8.22 0.12
C HIS A 464 -8.31 -7.53 -0.57
N GLY A 465 -9.53 -8.04 -0.33
CA GLY A 465 -10.80 -7.40 -0.69
C GLY A 465 -11.56 -8.00 -1.89
N LEU A 466 -10.99 -9.03 -2.52
CA LEU A 466 -11.63 -9.84 -3.57
C LEU A 466 -11.40 -11.33 -3.30
N GLU A 467 -12.30 -12.15 -3.82
CA GLU A 467 -12.23 -13.61 -3.86
C GLU A 467 -12.03 -14.11 -5.29
N GLU A 468 -11.64 -15.37 -5.44
CA GLU A 468 -11.40 -15.99 -6.74
C GLU A 468 -12.71 -16.41 -7.42
N GLY A 469 -12.80 -16.18 -8.74
CA GLY A 469 -14.03 -16.39 -9.52
C GLY A 469 -15.05 -15.26 -9.45
N GLU A 470 -14.80 -14.20 -8.66
CA GLU A 470 -15.63 -12.99 -8.70
C GLU A 470 -15.49 -12.25 -10.04
N LEU A 471 -16.52 -11.53 -10.49
CA LEU A 471 -16.50 -10.79 -11.75
C LEU A 471 -16.28 -9.29 -11.49
N VAL A 472 -15.11 -8.77 -11.82
CA VAL A 472 -14.77 -7.34 -11.68
C VAL A 472 -15.01 -6.57 -12.99
N VAL A 473 -15.55 -5.35 -12.89
CA VAL A 473 -15.83 -4.47 -14.03
C VAL A 473 -14.52 -3.89 -14.58
N THR A 474 -14.17 -4.26 -15.81
CA THR A 474 -12.96 -3.84 -16.54
C THR A 474 -13.19 -2.63 -17.44
N ARG A 475 -14.44 -2.38 -17.86
CA ARG A 475 -14.84 -1.23 -18.68
C ARG A 475 -16.08 -0.56 -18.09
N GLY A 476 -16.06 0.78 -18.03
CA GLY A 476 -17.19 1.58 -17.55
C GLY A 476 -17.39 1.60 -16.03
N ASN A 477 -16.45 1.04 -15.25
CA ASN A 477 -16.33 1.24 -13.80
C ASN A 477 -16.47 2.72 -13.37
N PHE A 478 -15.86 3.67 -14.10
CA PHE A 478 -16.02 5.10 -13.85
C PHE A 478 -17.46 5.62 -14.05
N LYS A 479 -18.24 5.02 -14.96
CA LYS A 479 -19.67 5.34 -15.15
C LYS A 479 -20.51 4.87 -13.94
N ILE A 480 -20.15 3.73 -13.34
CA ILE A 480 -20.76 3.22 -12.10
C ILE A 480 -20.44 4.16 -10.91
N ASP A 481 -19.17 4.53 -10.73
CA ASP A 481 -18.74 5.44 -9.65
C ASP A 481 -19.43 6.81 -9.75
N SER A 482 -19.50 7.37 -10.98
CA SER A 482 -20.23 8.61 -11.28
C SER A 482 -21.72 8.50 -10.92
N ALA A 483 -22.37 7.35 -11.22
CA ALA A 483 -23.77 7.13 -10.87
C ALA A 483 -23.98 7.04 -9.35
N LEU A 484 -23.08 6.41 -8.61
CA LEU A 484 -23.12 6.35 -7.14
C LEU A 484 -22.92 7.74 -6.51
N GLN A 485 -22.00 8.54 -7.03
CA GLN A 485 -21.78 9.92 -6.61
C GLN A 485 -23.02 10.80 -6.83
N ILE A 486 -23.68 10.71 -8.00
CA ILE A 486 -24.95 11.41 -8.29
C ILE A 486 -26.07 10.97 -7.33
N LEU A 487 -26.12 9.68 -6.97
CA LEU A 487 -27.05 9.12 -5.98
C LEU A 487 -26.66 9.44 -4.51
N ALA A 488 -25.60 10.22 -4.28
CA ALA A 488 -25.11 10.58 -2.95
C ALA A 488 -24.79 9.36 -2.04
N LYS A 489 -24.43 8.23 -2.66
CA LYS A 489 -23.88 7.02 -2.04
C LYS A 489 -22.34 7.14 -1.92
N PRO A 490 -21.66 6.27 -1.15
CA PRO A 490 -20.21 6.25 -1.13
C PRO A 490 -19.63 5.93 -2.51
N SER A 491 -18.57 6.64 -2.88
CA SER A 491 -17.86 6.53 -4.16
C SER A 491 -16.36 6.76 -3.96
N MET A 492 -15.56 6.60 -5.02
CA MET A 492 -14.12 6.93 -4.98
C MET A 492 -13.89 8.38 -4.52
N MET A 493 -14.62 9.35 -5.10
CA MET A 493 -14.53 10.78 -4.74
C MET A 493 -15.22 11.18 -3.43
N THR A 494 -16.25 10.44 -2.98
CA THR A 494 -16.95 10.73 -1.72
C THR A 494 -17.00 9.49 -0.80
N PRO A 495 -15.97 9.24 0.03
CA PRO A 495 -15.78 7.96 0.72
C PRO A 495 -16.88 7.61 1.73
N THR A 496 -17.52 8.60 2.34
CA THR A 496 -18.64 8.43 3.30
C THR A 496 -20.02 8.53 2.65
N GLY A 497 -20.08 8.93 1.37
CA GLY A 497 -21.32 9.24 0.66
C GLY A 497 -21.99 10.54 1.11
N GLY A 498 -22.52 11.31 0.14
CA GLY A 498 -23.27 12.54 0.44
C GLY A 498 -22.44 13.66 1.08
N GLY A 499 -21.17 13.80 0.65
CA GLY A 499 -20.35 15.02 0.83
C GLY A 499 -20.27 15.60 2.25
N GLY A 500 -20.02 14.76 3.24
CA GLY A 500 -19.76 15.18 4.61
C GLY A 500 -18.28 15.49 4.87
N GLY A 501 -17.86 16.74 4.65
CA GLY A 501 -16.53 17.24 5.02
C GLY A 501 -15.58 17.44 3.84
N GLY A 502 -15.29 18.70 3.51
CA GLY A 502 -14.15 19.07 2.67
C GLY A 502 -12.83 19.01 3.46
N GLY A 503 -11.71 19.05 2.74
CA GLY A 503 -10.37 18.91 3.33
C GLY A 503 -10.04 19.96 4.40
N ALA A 504 -9.21 19.56 5.38
CA ALA A 504 -8.84 20.38 6.52
C ALA A 504 -7.83 21.48 6.16
N HIS A 505 -8.32 22.65 5.74
CA HIS A 505 -7.56 23.90 5.84
C HIS A 505 -7.77 24.53 7.22
N ALA A 506 -6.68 24.69 7.97
CA ALA A 506 -6.73 25.22 9.33
C ALA A 506 -6.91 26.75 9.32
N HIS A 507 -8.08 27.22 9.75
CA HIS A 507 -8.29 28.60 10.18
C HIS A 507 -8.89 28.62 11.59
N HIS A 508 -8.37 29.50 12.44
CA HIS A 508 -8.77 29.61 13.85
C HIS A 508 -10.12 30.33 14.02
N GLY A 509 -10.84 29.98 15.09
CA GLY A 509 -11.89 30.82 15.67
C GLY A 509 -13.32 30.51 15.20
N GLY A 510 -13.99 29.57 15.87
CA GLY A 510 -15.43 29.35 15.70
C GLY A 510 -15.97 28.20 16.56
N ALA A 511 -16.78 28.50 17.57
CA ALA A 511 -17.43 27.47 18.38
C ALA A 511 -18.55 26.77 17.58
N PRO A 512 -18.60 25.42 17.54
CA PRO A 512 -19.61 24.71 16.76
C PRO A 512 -20.99 24.83 17.41
N LYS A 513 -21.98 25.35 16.66
CA LYS A 513 -23.38 25.40 17.11
C LYS A 513 -23.97 23.98 17.14
N ALA A 514 -24.47 23.56 18.30
CA ALA A 514 -25.22 22.31 18.45
C ALA A 514 -26.52 22.38 17.62
N GLY A 515 -26.73 21.42 16.71
CA GLY A 515 -27.81 21.53 15.73
C GLY A 515 -27.90 20.39 14.72
N LYS A 516 -27.68 19.14 15.14
CA LYS A 516 -28.02 17.94 14.35
C LYS A 516 -28.81 16.97 15.21
N THR A 517 -30.03 16.65 14.77
CA THR A 517 -30.85 15.57 15.33
C THR A 517 -30.16 14.24 15.12
N MET A 518 -29.93 13.48 16.18
CA MET A 518 -29.44 12.11 16.08
C MET A 518 -30.52 11.23 15.44
N ALA A 519 -30.13 10.37 14.50
CA ALA A 519 -30.98 9.28 14.03
C ALA A 519 -31.22 8.28 15.19
N PRO A 520 -32.35 7.54 15.20
CA PRO A 520 -32.65 6.60 16.27
C PRO A 520 -31.61 5.46 16.31
N MET A 521 -30.82 5.41 17.39
CA MET A 521 -29.92 4.29 17.67
C MET A 521 -30.71 2.99 17.77
N THR A 522 -30.60 2.14 16.75
CA THR A 522 -31.10 0.77 16.79
C THR A 522 -30.15 -0.03 17.67
N MET A 523 -30.64 -0.68 18.73
CA MET A 523 -29.79 -1.45 19.63
C MET A 523 -29.06 -2.59 18.89
N LEU A 524 -27.75 -2.63 19.00
CA LEU A 524 -26.94 -3.75 18.55
C LEU A 524 -27.13 -4.98 19.46
N PRO A 525 -27.20 -6.21 18.93
CA PRO A 525 -27.31 -7.42 19.75
C PRO A 525 -26.14 -7.57 20.73
N LYS A 526 -26.43 -7.96 21.99
CA LYS A 526 -25.40 -8.12 23.04
C LYS A 526 -24.25 -9.05 22.62
N GLY A 527 -24.54 -10.12 21.87
CA GLY A 527 -23.54 -11.04 21.32
C GLY A 527 -22.63 -10.41 20.26
N PHE A 528 -23.18 -9.60 19.34
CA PHE A 528 -22.40 -8.85 18.36
C PHE A 528 -21.49 -7.82 19.03
N VAL A 529 -22.00 -7.06 20.02
CA VAL A 529 -21.19 -6.13 20.81
C VAL A 529 -20.06 -6.86 21.56
N ALA A 530 -20.29 -8.09 22.02
CA ALA A 530 -19.24 -8.91 22.65
C ALA A 530 -18.13 -9.32 21.65
N GLN A 531 -18.48 -9.67 20.41
CA GLN A 531 -17.51 -9.95 19.34
C GLN A 531 -16.68 -8.70 18.99
N VAL A 532 -17.35 -7.55 18.79
CA VAL A 532 -16.69 -6.28 18.44
C VAL A 532 -15.77 -5.75 19.55
N ARG A 533 -16.02 -6.07 20.84
CA ARG A 533 -15.07 -5.77 21.92
C ARG A 533 -13.69 -6.42 21.70
N GLY A 534 -13.61 -7.57 21.03
CA GLY A 534 -12.34 -8.17 20.62
C GLY A 534 -11.56 -7.29 19.63
N VAL A 535 -12.25 -6.72 18.64
CA VAL A 535 -11.68 -5.77 17.66
C VAL A 535 -11.16 -4.52 18.38
N LEU A 536 -11.94 -3.96 19.30
CA LEU A 536 -11.54 -2.80 20.10
C LEU A 536 -10.31 -3.08 20.98
N ALA A 537 -10.23 -4.27 21.58
CA ALA A 537 -9.06 -4.70 22.35
C ALA A 537 -7.82 -4.90 21.47
N ALA A 538 -7.96 -5.43 20.25
CA ALA A 538 -6.87 -5.56 19.29
C ALA A 538 -6.35 -4.18 18.83
N HIS A 539 -7.24 -3.23 18.50
CA HIS A 539 -6.87 -1.84 18.21
C HIS A 539 -6.16 -1.16 19.39
N ALA A 540 -6.60 -1.41 20.64
CA ALA A 540 -5.90 -0.92 21.83
C ALA A 540 -4.49 -1.53 21.98
N ALA A 541 -4.31 -2.81 21.64
CA ALA A 541 -3.01 -3.47 21.62
C ALA A 541 -2.06 -2.91 20.54
N VAL A 542 -2.56 -2.67 19.32
CA VAL A 542 -1.81 -1.99 18.23
C VAL A 542 -1.33 -0.61 18.70
N ARG A 543 -2.21 0.17 19.33
CA ARG A 543 -1.84 1.48 19.92
C ARG A 543 -0.90 1.39 21.11
N GLY A 544 -0.85 0.24 21.79
CA GLY A 544 0.15 -0.07 22.82
C GLY A 544 1.53 -0.33 22.20
N ALA A 545 1.61 -1.20 21.19
CA ALA A 545 2.85 -1.51 20.49
C ALA A 545 3.49 -0.27 19.84
N LEU A 546 2.68 0.59 19.19
CA LEU A 546 3.18 1.84 18.62
C LEU A 546 3.81 2.78 19.67
N LYS A 547 3.24 2.83 20.89
CA LYS A 547 3.79 3.61 22.01
C LYS A 547 5.06 3.01 22.60
N ALA A 548 5.23 1.69 22.52
CA ALA A 548 6.44 1.00 22.95
C ALA A 548 7.62 1.18 21.97
N GLY A 549 7.34 1.60 20.73
CA GLY A 549 8.36 1.76 19.68
C GLY A 549 8.70 0.47 18.94
N ASP A 550 7.98 -0.63 19.20
CA ASP A 550 8.24 -1.95 18.67
C ASP A 550 7.45 -2.19 17.36
N LEU A 551 8.17 -2.15 16.24
CA LEU A 551 7.62 -2.29 14.90
C LEU A 551 7.09 -3.71 14.61
N ASP A 552 7.72 -4.75 15.16
CA ASP A 552 7.32 -6.14 14.94
C ASP A 552 6.13 -6.53 15.84
N ALA A 553 6.04 -5.95 17.04
CA ALA A 553 4.81 -5.99 17.82
C ALA A 553 3.65 -5.24 17.13
N VAL A 554 3.90 -4.11 16.45
CA VAL A 554 2.88 -3.43 15.61
C VAL A 554 2.40 -4.35 14.48
N ARG A 555 3.31 -4.90 13.66
CA ARG A 555 2.96 -5.86 12.58
C ARG A 555 2.16 -7.05 13.12
N THR A 556 2.63 -7.66 14.20
CA THR A 556 2.01 -8.83 14.84
C THR A 556 0.62 -8.51 15.43
N THR A 557 0.42 -7.32 15.99
CA THR A 557 -0.89 -6.91 16.54
C THR A 557 -1.89 -6.55 15.44
N TYR A 558 -1.44 -6.01 14.30
CA TYR A 558 -2.26 -5.83 13.11
C TYR A 558 -2.70 -7.17 12.47
N GLN A 559 -1.80 -8.14 12.36
CA GLN A 559 -2.16 -9.50 11.92
C GLN A 559 -3.23 -10.13 12.85
N LYS A 560 -3.06 -9.98 14.17
CA LYS A 560 -4.06 -10.42 15.16
C LYS A 560 -5.40 -9.70 14.98
N LEU A 561 -5.41 -8.38 14.74
CA LEU A 561 -6.62 -7.61 14.45
C LEU A 561 -7.41 -8.20 13.26
N GLY A 562 -6.73 -8.55 12.16
CA GLY A 562 -7.34 -9.24 11.02
C GLY A 562 -8.04 -10.53 11.42
N THR A 563 -7.33 -11.45 12.09
CA THR A 563 -7.89 -12.75 12.54
C THR A 563 -9.04 -12.63 13.55
N VAL A 564 -9.19 -11.47 14.21
CA VAL A 564 -10.33 -11.16 15.08
C VAL A 564 -11.51 -10.62 14.28
N LEU A 565 -11.26 -9.73 13.30
CA LEU A 565 -12.29 -9.21 12.37
C LEU A 565 -12.95 -10.33 11.56
N ASP A 566 -12.18 -11.34 11.14
CA ASP A 566 -12.70 -12.52 10.41
C ASP A 566 -13.71 -13.36 11.22
N ARG A 567 -13.75 -13.21 12.54
CA ARG A 567 -14.63 -13.97 13.45
C ARG A 567 -15.91 -13.22 13.83
N VAL A 568 -16.11 -11.99 13.35
CA VAL A 568 -17.28 -11.16 13.69
C VAL A 568 -18.34 -11.27 12.59
N SER A 569 -19.45 -11.96 12.87
CA SER A 569 -20.57 -12.08 11.92
C SER A 569 -21.53 -10.90 12.02
N GLY A 570 -21.83 -10.28 10.88
CA GLY A 570 -22.86 -9.25 10.74
C GLY A 570 -24.27 -9.79 10.56
N ASP A 571 -24.48 -11.11 10.51
CA ASP A 571 -25.76 -11.71 10.11
C ASP A 571 -26.85 -11.60 11.19
N VAL A 572 -26.45 -11.30 12.43
CA VAL A 572 -27.35 -10.99 13.56
C VAL A 572 -27.89 -9.53 13.49
N LEU A 573 -27.44 -8.74 12.51
CA LEU A 573 -27.83 -7.33 12.36
C LEU A 573 -29.03 -7.15 11.42
N GLY A 574 -29.87 -6.15 11.72
CA GLY A 574 -30.90 -5.67 10.80
C GLY A 574 -30.30 -5.05 9.52
N LYS A 575 -31.11 -4.96 8.46
CA LYS A 575 -30.65 -4.64 7.09
C LYS A 575 -29.79 -3.37 6.97
N GLU A 576 -30.12 -2.27 7.64
CA GLU A 576 -29.30 -1.05 7.56
C GLU A 576 -28.01 -1.13 8.41
N PRO A 577 -28.04 -1.53 9.70
CA PRO A 577 -26.81 -1.80 10.46
C PRO A 577 -25.89 -2.85 9.80
N LYS A 578 -26.43 -3.86 9.10
CA LYS A 578 -25.61 -4.86 8.39
C LYS A 578 -24.78 -4.23 7.26
N LYS A 579 -25.39 -3.42 6.39
CA LYS A 579 -24.67 -2.71 5.31
C LYS A 579 -23.53 -1.83 5.85
N LEU A 580 -23.78 -1.15 6.97
CA LEU A 580 -22.81 -0.27 7.62
C LEU A 580 -21.68 -1.07 8.27
N TRP A 581 -22.00 -2.19 8.92
CA TRP A 581 -20.97 -3.13 9.41
C TRP A 581 -20.15 -3.70 8.26
N ASN A 582 -20.76 -4.14 7.16
CA ASN A 582 -20.05 -4.69 5.99
C ASN A 582 -19.04 -3.68 5.41
N GLU A 583 -19.43 -2.40 5.29
CA GLU A 583 -18.55 -1.30 4.85
C GLU A 583 -17.39 -1.06 5.84
N LEU A 584 -17.68 -0.94 7.14
CA LEU A 584 -16.65 -0.69 8.16
C LEU A 584 -15.70 -1.88 8.36
N ALA A 585 -16.22 -3.12 8.30
CA ALA A 585 -15.41 -4.33 8.41
C ALA A 585 -14.47 -4.50 7.22
N MET A 586 -14.90 -4.13 6.00
CA MET A 586 -14.03 -4.07 4.81
C MET A 586 -12.86 -3.10 5.03
N LEU A 587 -13.12 -1.88 5.52
CA LEU A 587 -12.09 -0.88 5.79
C LEU A 587 -11.13 -1.35 6.91
N LEU A 588 -11.66 -1.80 8.05
CA LEU A 588 -10.85 -2.30 9.16
C LEU A 588 -9.98 -3.53 8.80
N LYS A 589 -10.44 -4.39 7.86
CA LYS A 589 -9.62 -5.48 7.33
C LYS A 589 -8.54 -4.99 6.36
N ASN A 590 -8.82 -3.98 5.54
CA ASN A 590 -7.80 -3.33 4.72
C ASN A 590 -6.72 -2.69 5.60
N ASP A 591 -7.09 -1.96 6.65
CA ASP A 591 -6.17 -1.44 7.67
C ASP A 591 -5.33 -2.54 8.32
N ALA A 592 -5.93 -3.69 8.63
CA ALA A 592 -5.21 -4.83 9.21
C ALA A 592 -4.13 -5.40 8.26
N VAL A 593 -4.42 -5.44 6.96
CA VAL A 593 -3.49 -5.94 5.93
C VAL A 593 -2.40 -4.93 5.58
N VAL A 594 -2.72 -3.62 5.53
CA VAL A 594 -1.73 -2.55 5.29
C VAL A 594 -0.85 -2.36 6.53
N GLY A 595 -1.44 -2.25 7.72
CA GLY A 595 -0.76 -2.13 9.00
C GLY A 595 0.13 -3.33 9.33
N GLY A 596 -0.25 -4.54 8.92
CA GLY A 596 0.60 -5.73 9.02
C GLY A 596 1.86 -5.70 8.15
N GLY A 597 1.93 -4.78 7.18
CA GLY A 597 3.03 -4.65 6.22
C GLY A 597 3.89 -3.38 6.34
N VAL A 598 3.73 -2.59 7.41
CA VAL A 598 4.49 -1.34 7.62
C VAL A 598 6.00 -1.59 7.68
N ARG A 599 6.77 -0.71 7.05
CA ARG A 599 8.24 -0.86 6.90
C ARG A 599 9.03 -0.17 8.00
N ASP A 600 8.47 0.88 8.58
CA ASP A 600 9.10 1.78 9.53
C ASP A 600 8.08 2.37 10.52
N MET A 601 8.58 3.13 11.49
CA MET A 601 7.78 3.75 12.56
C MET A 601 7.05 5.04 12.16
N GLU A 602 7.22 5.55 10.93
CA GLU A 602 6.47 6.70 10.42
C GLU A 602 5.18 6.20 9.75
N MET A 603 5.29 5.25 8.82
CA MET A 603 4.16 4.50 8.27
C MET A 603 3.27 3.92 9.39
N ALA A 604 3.89 3.33 10.43
CA ALA A 604 3.18 2.77 11.57
C ALA A 604 2.32 3.81 12.33
N ARG A 605 2.70 5.09 12.35
CA ARG A 605 1.89 6.16 12.97
C ARG A 605 0.71 6.54 12.09
N GLU A 606 0.91 6.62 10.77
CA GLU A 606 -0.14 6.95 9.82
C GLU A 606 -1.24 5.88 9.78
N GLU A 607 -0.88 4.59 9.65
CA GLU A 607 -1.88 3.52 9.60
C GLU A 607 -2.65 3.38 10.92
N VAL A 608 -2.02 3.69 12.06
CA VAL A 608 -2.70 3.68 13.37
C VAL A 608 -3.63 4.89 13.53
N ALA A 609 -3.33 6.02 12.88
CA ALA A 609 -4.24 7.15 12.83
C ALA A 609 -5.48 6.86 11.96
N LYS A 610 -5.31 6.18 10.81
CA LYS A 610 -6.41 5.72 9.93
C LYS A 610 -7.30 4.71 10.66
N LEU A 611 -6.72 3.65 11.21
CA LEU A 611 -7.43 2.66 12.04
C LEU A 611 -8.20 3.32 13.19
N GLY A 612 -7.59 4.31 13.84
CA GLY A 612 -8.24 5.09 14.90
C GLY A 612 -9.46 5.89 14.44
N ALA A 613 -9.49 6.32 13.17
CA ALA A 613 -10.62 7.03 12.57
C ALA A 613 -11.77 6.08 12.19
N ASP A 614 -11.50 4.94 11.55
CA ASP A 614 -12.56 3.97 11.22
C ASP A 614 -13.10 3.24 12.46
N VAL A 615 -12.27 3.03 13.51
CA VAL A 615 -12.78 2.62 14.84
C VAL A 615 -13.65 3.71 15.48
N ALA A 616 -13.37 4.99 15.28
CA ALA A 616 -14.26 6.07 15.74
C ALA A 616 -15.60 6.05 14.99
N ARG A 617 -15.61 5.78 13.68
CA ARG A 617 -16.85 5.60 12.90
C ARG A 617 -17.65 4.38 13.33
N LEU A 618 -16.99 3.29 13.74
CA LEU A 618 -17.64 2.13 14.36
C LEU A 618 -18.33 2.47 15.70
N HIS A 619 -17.84 3.46 16.45
CA HIS A 619 -18.57 4.00 17.61
C HIS A 619 -19.72 4.93 17.19
N ASP A 620 -19.47 5.86 16.26
CA ASP A 620 -20.32 7.03 16.06
C ASP A 620 -21.39 6.84 14.96
N GLU A 621 -21.12 6.00 13.95
CA GLU A 621 -22.08 5.65 12.89
C GLU A 621 -22.85 4.36 13.23
N LEU A 622 -22.13 3.31 13.65
CA LEU A 622 -22.73 1.99 13.97
C LEU A 622 -23.29 1.90 15.40
N GLY A 623 -22.92 2.83 16.29
CA GLY A 623 -23.45 2.92 17.65
C GLY A 623 -22.84 1.94 18.65
N VAL A 624 -21.65 1.39 18.39
CA VAL A 624 -20.96 0.50 19.34
C VAL A 624 -20.57 1.28 20.60
N PRO A 625 -20.96 0.85 21.81
CA PRO A 625 -20.62 1.58 23.04
C PRO A 625 -19.11 1.77 23.21
N ARG A 626 -18.71 3.01 23.54
CA ARG A 626 -17.34 3.34 23.96
C ARG A 626 -17.11 2.83 25.39
N VAL A 627 -16.92 1.51 25.53
CA VAL A 627 -16.63 0.88 26.83
C VAL A 627 -15.31 1.46 27.36
N ALA A 628 -15.37 2.23 28.44
CA ALA A 628 -14.19 2.74 29.12
C ALA A 628 -13.32 1.57 29.58
N SER A 629 -12.15 1.39 28.96
CA SER A 629 -11.27 0.23 29.14
C SER A 629 -10.52 0.31 30.47
N HIS A 630 -11.26 0.14 31.57
CA HIS A 630 -10.74 0.12 32.92
C HIS A 630 -9.90 -1.15 33.16
N GLN A 631 -8.61 -1.05 32.87
CA GLN A 631 -7.61 -1.78 33.65
C GLN A 631 -7.79 -1.33 35.11
N MET A 632 -8.40 -2.18 35.93
CA MET A 632 -8.88 -1.84 37.27
C MET A 632 -7.73 -1.78 38.29
N GLN A 633 -6.83 -0.82 38.10
CA GLN A 633 -5.83 -0.45 39.10
C GLN A 633 -6.55 0.04 40.37
N ARG A 634 -6.15 -0.52 41.51
CA ARG A 634 -6.57 -0.06 42.84
C ARG A 634 -5.47 0.85 43.37
N PHE A 635 -5.88 1.97 43.96
CA PHE A 635 -4.97 2.94 44.56
C PHE A 635 -5.15 2.92 46.07
N ASP A 636 -4.04 2.69 46.78
CA ASP A 636 -3.97 2.93 48.21
C ASP A 636 -3.71 4.42 48.45
N VAL A 637 -4.63 5.06 49.17
CA VAL A 637 -4.70 6.52 49.37
C VAL A 637 -4.93 6.83 50.84
N PRO A 638 -4.49 7.99 51.35
CA PRO A 638 -4.65 8.34 52.77
C PRO A 638 -6.12 8.32 53.22
N ALA A 639 -6.36 7.87 54.45
CA ALA A 639 -7.72 7.80 55.03
C ALA A 639 -8.46 9.16 55.01
N ALA A 640 -7.74 10.28 55.08
CA ALA A 640 -8.30 11.62 54.92
C ALA A 640 -8.90 11.87 53.52
N PHE A 641 -8.25 11.37 52.45
CA PHE A 641 -8.76 11.44 51.08
C PHE A 641 -9.96 10.49 50.90
N GLN A 642 -9.89 9.28 51.46
CA GLN A 642 -11.03 8.35 51.46
C GLN A 642 -12.25 8.95 52.19
N ALA A 643 -12.06 9.66 53.30
CA ALA A 643 -13.12 10.35 54.03
C ALA A 643 -13.69 11.57 53.27
N GLN A 644 -12.91 12.22 52.40
CA GLN A 644 -13.44 13.24 51.47
C GLN A 644 -14.29 12.59 50.37
N LEU A 645 -13.80 11.50 49.76
CA LEU A 645 -14.56 10.76 48.74
C LEU A 645 -15.83 10.09 49.29
N GLN A 646 -15.83 9.64 50.55
CA GLN A 646 -17.02 9.08 51.19
C GLN A 646 -18.17 10.11 51.24
N LYS A 647 -17.89 11.39 51.49
CA LYS A 647 -18.92 12.46 51.49
C LYS A 647 -19.60 12.62 50.12
N ILE A 648 -18.90 12.32 49.02
CA ILE A 648 -19.47 12.31 47.66
C ILE A 648 -20.42 11.12 47.51
N VAL A 649 -20.03 9.94 48.01
CA VAL A 649 -20.90 8.74 48.03
C VAL A 649 -22.14 8.98 48.89
N ASP A 650 -21.99 9.59 50.07
CA ASP A 650 -23.11 9.91 50.97
C ASP A 650 -24.09 10.91 50.35
N ALA A 651 -23.58 11.95 49.68
CA ALA A 651 -24.40 12.92 48.95
C ALA A 651 -25.11 12.29 47.73
N TYR A 652 -24.47 11.35 47.03
CA TYR A 652 -25.09 10.56 45.96
C TYR A 652 -26.20 9.64 46.50
N LEU A 653 -26.00 8.97 47.65
CA LEU A 653 -27.02 8.13 48.27
C LEU A 653 -28.23 8.94 48.74
N ALA A 654 -28.01 10.16 49.26
CA ALA A 654 -29.09 11.10 49.55
C ALA A 654 -29.86 11.52 48.27
N LEU A 655 -29.16 11.74 47.16
CA LEU A 655 -29.78 12.03 45.86
C LEU A 655 -30.58 10.84 45.32
N GLN A 656 -30.05 9.62 45.42
CA GLN A 656 -30.72 8.38 45.03
C GLN A 656 -32.02 8.17 45.82
N ALA A 657 -31.97 8.33 47.14
CA ALA A 657 -33.14 8.19 48.01
C ALA A 657 -34.21 9.27 47.73
N ALA A 658 -33.80 10.52 47.51
CA ALA A 658 -34.71 11.61 47.15
C ALA A 658 -35.37 11.39 45.79
N LEU A 659 -34.62 10.92 44.78
CA LEU A 659 -35.15 10.60 43.47
C LEU A 659 -36.06 9.36 43.47
N ALA A 660 -35.79 8.36 44.30
CA ALA A 660 -36.71 7.22 44.47
C ALA A 660 -38.03 7.64 45.14
N GLY A 661 -38.00 8.64 46.03
CA GLY A 661 -39.19 9.20 46.69
C GLY A 661 -39.90 10.35 45.95
N ASP A 662 -39.56 10.63 44.69
CA ASP A 662 -40.03 11.79 43.89
C ASP A 662 -39.81 13.19 44.53
N LYS A 663 -38.92 13.28 45.53
CA LYS A 663 -38.69 14.51 46.32
C LYS A 663 -37.75 15.48 45.62
N LEU A 664 -38.25 16.21 44.62
CA LEU A 664 -37.47 17.16 43.81
C LEU A 664 -36.71 18.23 44.63
N ALA A 665 -37.27 18.69 45.76
CA ALA A 665 -36.60 19.65 46.64
C ALA A 665 -35.38 19.04 47.35
N ASP A 666 -35.55 17.86 47.96
CA ASP A 666 -34.46 17.12 48.61
C ASP A 666 -33.39 16.68 47.60
N ALA A 667 -33.80 16.28 46.39
CA ALA A 667 -32.89 15.91 45.32
C ALA A 667 -32.03 17.12 44.87
N ARG A 668 -32.62 18.31 44.73
CA ARG A 668 -31.86 19.55 44.45
C ARG A 668 -30.90 19.91 45.58
N LYS A 669 -31.30 19.73 46.85
CA LYS A 669 -30.43 19.90 48.02
C LYS A 669 -29.26 18.91 48.00
N ALA A 670 -29.50 17.65 47.62
CA ALA A 670 -28.47 16.63 47.49
C ALA A 670 -27.48 16.92 46.34
N VAL A 671 -27.94 17.40 45.18
CA VAL A 671 -27.04 17.91 44.11
C VAL A 671 -26.21 19.09 44.60
N GLY A 672 -26.79 19.99 45.41
CA GLY A 672 -26.06 21.08 46.06
C GLY A 672 -24.94 20.59 46.96
N ALA A 673 -25.20 19.56 47.77
CA ALA A 673 -24.20 18.92 48.64
C ALA A 673 -23.14 18.13 47.84
N LEU A 674 -23.52 17.48 46.74
CA LEU A 674 -22.62 16.72 45.88
C LEU A 674 -21.58 17.61 45.19
N ASP A 675 -22.00 18.78 44.69
CA ASP A 675 -21.11 19.82 44.17
C ASP A 675 -20.15 20.35 45.24
N ALA A 676 -20.67 20.66 46.43
CA ALA A 676 -19.85 21.14 47.54
C ALA A 676 -18.83 20.07 47.99
N ALA A 677 -19.20 18.79 47.99
CA ALA A 677 -18.29 17.69 48.30
C ALA A 677 -17.20 17.51 47.23
N LEU A 678 -17.57 17.55 45.94
CA LEU A 678 -16.62 17.47 44.81
C LEU A 678 -15.59 18.61 44.82
N ASN A 679 -16.05 19.84 45.09
CA ASN A 679 -15.19 21.03 45.10
C ASN A 679 -14.41 21.19 46.43
N ALA A 680 -14.66 20.37 47.45
CA ALA A 680 -13.97 20.38 48.74
C ALA A 680 -13.00 19.20 48.95
N VAL A 681 -12.72 18.39 47.91
CA VAL A 681 -11.64 17.40 47.93
C VAL A 681 -10.29 18.12 47.86
N ASP A 682 -9.33 17.74 48.69
CA ASP A 682 -7.97 18.31 48.64
C ASP A 682 -7.08 17.48 47.71
N MET A 683 -6.74 18.06 46.56
CA MET A 683 -5.90 17.45 45.53
C MET A 683 -4.49 17.08 46.02
N LYS A 684 -4.03 17.65 47.14
CA LYS A 684 -2.71 17.36 47.73
C LYS A 684 -2.67 16.02 48.47
N LEU A 685 -3.83 15.47 48.87
CA LEU A 685 -3.90 14.20 49.61
C LEU A 685 -3.81 12.97 48.69
N ALA A 686 -3.96 13.14 47.38
CA ALA A 686 -3.67 12.12 46.38
C ALA A 686 -2.40 12.49 45.61
N THR A 687 -1.47 11.54 45.48
CA THR A 687 -0.18 11.72 44.81
C THR A 687 0.02 10.67 43.71
N GLY A 688 0.95 10.94 42.78
CA GLY A 688 1.35 9.98 41.74
C GLY A 688 0.19 9.45 40.90
N PRO A 689 0.13 8.12 40.62
CA PRO A 689 -0.94 7.52 39.81
C PRO A 689 -2.37 7.78 40.33
N ALA A 690 -2.55 7.84 41.66
CA ALA A 690 -3.86 8.08 42.27
C ALA A 690 -4.39 9.50 41.95
N HIS A 691 -3.50 10.50 41.97
CA HIS A 691 -3.82 11.86 41.54
C HIS A 691 -4.21 11.91 40.06
N MET A 692 -3.43 11.26 39.20
CA MET A 692 -3.67 11.19 37.75
C MET A 692 -4.92 10.40 37.36
N ALA A 693 -5.40 9.49 38.22
CA ALA A 693 -6.69 8.85 38.09
C ALA A 693 -7.82 9.80 38.52
N TRP A 694 -7.73 10.41 39.70
CA TRP A 694 -8.75 11.35 40.18
C TRP A 694 -8.98 12.54 39.24
N MET A 695 -7.89 13.16 38.75
CA MET A 695 -7.95 14.28 37.79
C MET A 695 -8.54 13.91 36.42
N ARG A 696 -8.70 12.61 36.11
CA ARG A 696 -9.37 12.14 34.88
C ARG A 696 -10.89 12.09 35.04
N GLU A 697 -11.37 11.65 36.20
CA GLU A 697 -12.80 11.45 36.44
C GLU A 697 -13.50 12.72 36.97
N LEU A 698 -12.76 13.60 37.67
CA LEU A 698 -13.28 14.86 38.23
C LEU A 698 -14.03 15.74 37.19
N PRO A 699 -13.56 15.95 35.95
CA PRO A 699 -14.29 16.72 34.94
C PRO A 699 -15.64 16.11 34.56
N SER A 700 -15.75 14.77 34.52
CA SER A 700 -17.00 14.06 34.23
C SER A 700 -18.02 14.27 35.35
N LEU A 701 -17.58 14.17 36.60
CA LEU A 701 -18.40 14.40 37.80
C LEU A 701 -18.87 15.86 37.90
N GLN A 702 -17.96 16.82 37.67
CA GLN A 702 -18.29 18.25 37.65
C GLN A 702 -19.28 18.59 36.53
N LYS A 703 -19.12 18.00 35.34
CA LYS A 703 -20.09 18.14 34.25
C LYS A 703 -21.46 17.56 34.63
N ALA A 704 -21.52 16.32 35.12
CA ALA A 704 -22.77 15.70 35.57
C ALA A 704 -23.47 16.54 36.65
N THR A 705 -22.71 17.19 37.53
CA THR A 705 -23.20 18.10 38.58
C THR A 705 -23.77 19.39 38.00
N LYS A 706 -23.10 19.98 37.01
CA LYS A 706 -23.60 21.14 36.27
C LYS A 706 -24.89 20.83 35.50
N ASP A 707 -24.94 19.69 34.83
CA ASP A 707 -26.10 19.22 34.07
C ASP A 707 -27.28 18.91 35.03
N ALA A 708 -27.01 18.32 36.21
CA ALA A 708 -28.01 18.10 37.25
C ALA A 708 -28.53 19.41 37.88
N ARG A 709 -27.68 20.42 38.08
CA ARG A 709 -28.11 21.77 38.53
C ARG A 709 -28.97 22.49 37.49
N ALA A 710 -28.77 22.22 36.20
CA ALA A 710 -29.57 22.81 35.12
C ALA A 710 -30.97 22.16 34.95
N ALA A 711 -31.24 21.04 35.61
CA ALA A 711 -32.48 20.28 35.48
C ALA A 711 -33.70 21.06 36.00
N LYS A 712 -34.63 21.38 35.09
CA LYS A 712 -35.87 22.14 35.41
C LYS A 712 -36.92 21.29 36.12
N ASP A 713 -36.96 19.99 35.83
CA ASP A 713 -37.90 19.02 36.38
C ASP A 713 -37.20 17.74 36.85
N ILE A 714 -37.95 16.83 37.47
CA ILE A 714 -37.41 15.58 38.03
C ILE A 714 -37.01 14.56 36.95
N SER A 715 -37.57 14.61 35.75
CA SER A 715 -37.21 13.72 34.63
C SER A 715 -35.83 14.09 34.06
N GLN A 716 -35.60 15.39 33.87
CA GLN A 716 -34.27 15.92 33.53
C GLN A 716 -33.23 15.58 34.61
N LEU A 717 -33.61 15.67 35.88
CA LEU A 717 -32.71 15.34 36.99
C LEU A 717 -32.40 13.84 37.07
N ARG A 718 -33.36 12.96 36.74
CA ARG A 718 -33.16 11.51 36.57
C ARG A 718 -32.23 11.18 35.41
N ALA A 719 -32.35 11.90 34.29
CA ALA A 719 -31.41 11.77 33.18
C ALA A 719 -29.98 12.16 33.60
N ALA A 720 -29.79 13.27 34.33
CA ALA A 720 -28.48 13.65 34.85
C ALA A 720 -27.93 12.67 35.91
N PHE A 721 -28.80 12.06 36.72
CA PHE A 721 -28.42 11.05 37.71
C PHE A 721 -27.77 9.79 37.09
N SER A 722 -28.15 9.43 35.85
CA SER A 722 -27.56 8.26 35.16
C SER A 722 -26.02 8.32 35.09
N LEU A 723 -25.47 9.50 34.78
CA LEU A 723 -24.04 9.73 34.66
C LEU A 723 -23.29 9.44 35.97
N PHE A 724 -23.80 9.92 37.11
CA PHE A 724 -23.20 9.60 38.41
C PHE A 724 -23.30 8.10 38.73
N SER A 725 -24.42 7.48 38.36
CA SER A 725 -24.71 6.09 38.68
C SER A 725 -23.85 5.09 37.89
N GLU A 726 -23.29 5.52 36.76
CA GLU A 726 -22.28 4.78 35.97
C GLU A 726 -20.85 4.96 36.52
N GLU A 727 -20.45 6.19 36.90
CA GLU A 727 -19.07 6.50 37.29
C GLU A 727 -18.73 6.16 38.76
N LEU A 728 -19.63 6.36 39.72
CA LEU A 728 -19.35 6.12 41.14
C LEU A 728 -18.98 4.66 41.48
N PRO A 729 -19.57 3.62 40.85
CA PRO A 729 -19.12 2.24 40.98
C PRO A 729 -17.65 2.01 40.55
N ALA A 730 -17.06 2.86 39.71
CA ALA A 730 -15.63 2.81 39.41
C ALA A 730 -14.80 3.42 40.54
N LEU A 731 -15.15 4.64 40.98
CA LEU A 731 -14.46 5.37 42.06
C LEU A 731 -14.39 4.57 43.37
N VAL A 732 -15.50 3.95 43.79
CA VAL A 732 -15.57 3.11 45.01
C VAL A 732 -14.58 1.94 44.94
N ARG A 733 -14.42 1.32 43.75
CA ARG A 733 -13.48 0.21 43.51
C ARG A 733 -12.03 0.68 43.42
N MET A 734 -11.79 1.83 42.79
CA MET A 734 -10.44 2.39 42.55
C MET A 734 -9.79 2.88 43.84
N PHE A 735 -10.51 3.64 44.66
CA PHE A 735 -9.97 4.28 45.88
C PHE A 735 -10.27 3.52 47.18
N ARG A 736 -10.79 2.29 47.07
CA ARG A 736 -11.02 1.35 48.18
C ARG A 736 -11.87 1.94 49.31
N LEU A 737 -12.94 2.66 48.98
CA LEU A 737 -13.74 3.40 49.95
C LEU A 737 -14.41 2.46 50.96
N ALA A 738 -14.08 2.64 52.24
CA ALA A 738 -14.52 1.79 53.34
C ALA A 738 -15.95 2.13 53.80
N ALA A 739 -16.93 1.83 52.95
CA ALA A 739 -18.34 1.97 53.31
C ALA A 739 -18.66 1.10 54.54
N ALA A 740 -19.28 1.70 55.57
CA ALA A 740 -19.61 1.04 56.83
C ALA A 740 -20.72 -0.05 56.70
N ARG A 741 -21.30 -0.18 55.50
CA ARG A 741 -22.26 -1.22 55.08
C ARG A 741 -21.95 -1.60 53.62
N PRO A 742 -22.25 -2.84 53.18
CA PRO A 742 -22.12 -3.22 51.78
C PRO A 742 -23.00 -2.32 50.89
N LEU A 743 -22.41 -1.78 49.82
CA LEU A 743 -23.12 -1.03 48.79
C LEU A 743 -23.55 -1.98 47.68
N TYR A 744 -24.84 -2.24 47.56
CA TYR A 744 -25.41 -3.07 46.51
C TYR A 744 -25.47 -2.30 45.19
N ILE A 745 -25.19 -2.99 44.08
CA ILE A 745 -25.42 -2.52 42.73
C ILE A 745 -26.78 -3.06 42.29
N LEU A 746 -27.71 -2.18 41.95
CA LEU A 746 -29.04 -2.54 41.46
C LEU A 746 -29.19 -2.10 40.01
N GLU A 747 -29.95 -2.85 39.21
CA GLU A 747 -30.28 -2.53 37.81
C GLU A 747 -31.80 -2.36 37.62
N CYS A 748 -32.21 -1.38 36.82
CA CYS A 748 -33.55 -1.29 36.27
C CYS A 748 -33.48 -1.49 34.74
N PRO A 749 -33.91 -2.65 34.21
CA PRO A 749 -33.78 -2.95 32.78
C PRO A 749 -34.66 -2.05 31.90
N MET A 750 -35.77 -1.53 32.44
CA MET A 750 -36.71 -0.66 31.72
C MET A 750 -36.27 0.80 31.63
N ALA A 751 -35.22 1.20 32.36
CA ALA A 751 -34.80 2.59 32.44
C ALA A 751 -34.48 3.19 31.06
N PHE A 752 -34.87 4.46 30.89
CA PHE A 752 -34.63 5.26 29.69
C PHE A 752 -35.03 4.62 28.35
N SER A 753 -36.23 4.02 28.31
CA SER A 753 -36.78 3.25 27.17
C SER A 753 -36.04 1.92 26.94
N ASN A 754 -36.04 1.07 27.97
CA ASN A 754 -35.42 -0.26 27.96
C ASN A 754 -33.90 -0.26 27.65
N ARG A 755 -33.20 0.84 27.98
CA ARG A 755 -31.73 0.92 27.86
C ARG A 755 -30.99 0.21 28.98
N GLY A 756 -31.65 0.03 30.13
CA GLY A 756 -31.00 -0.38 31.37
C GLY A 756 -30.29 0.80 32.05
N ALA A 757 -30.27 0.81 33.38
CA ALA A 757 -29.44 1.71 34.18
C ALA A 757 -29.18 1.12 35.57
N THR A 758 -27.97 1.32 36.10
CA THR A 758 -27.53 0.77 37.39
C THR A 758 -27.30 1.85 38.44
N TRP A 759 -27.67 1.62 39.70
CA TRP A 759 -27.41 2.53 40.82
C TRP A 759 -26.78 1.83 42.03
N LEU A 760 -26.22 2.61 42.97
CA LEU A 760 -25.73 2.11 44.27
C LEU A 760 -26.73 2.37 45.39
N GLN A 761 -26.86 1.42 46.32
CA GLN A 761 -27.75 1.50 47.49
C GLN A 761 -27.14 0.78 48.71
N THR A 762 -27.54 1.16 49.93
CA THR A 762 -27.00 0.63 51.21
C THR A 762 -27.51 -0.75 51.64
N ASP A 763 -28.42 -1.34 50.87
CA ASP A 763 -29.23 -2.50 51.21
C ASP A 763 -29.92 -3.03 49.93
N PRO A 764 -30.39 -4.29 49.90
CA PRO A 764 -30.96 -4.90 48.70
C PRO A 764 -32.42 -4.53 48.40
N ASP A 765 -33.11 -3.81 49.29
CA ASP A 765 -34.53 -3.48 49.16
C ASP A 765 -34.75 -2.43 48.07
N VAL A 766 -35.03 -2.87 46.84
CA VAL A 766 -35.10 -2.04 45.63
C VAL A 766 -35.88 -0.72 45.82
N ARG A 767 -35.19 0.42 45.63
CA ARG A 767 -35.78 1.76 45.56
C ARG A 767 -35.34 2.44 44.26
N ASN A 768 -36.19 2.40 43.24
CA ASN A 768 -35.86 2.81 41.87
C ASN A 768 -35.78 4.34 41.71
N PRO A 769 -34.59 4.93 41.46
CA PRO A 769 -34.45 6.38 41.34
C PRO A 769 -34.97 6.93 40.00
N TYR A 770 -35.05 6.12 38.95
CA TYR A 770 -35.42 6.54 37.59
C TYR A 770 -36.93 6.60 37.34
N PHE A 771 -37.72 5.81 38.09
CA PHE A 771 -39.19 5.79 37.99
C PHE A 771 -39.90 6.24 39.26
N GLY A 772 -39.21 6.35 40.40
CA GLY A 772 -39.77 6.86 41.65
C GLY A 772 -40.92 6.00 42.18
N ALA A 773 -41.93 6.64 42.77
CA ALA A 773 -43.12 5.99 43.32
C ALA A 773 -43.86 5.12 42.29
N ALA A 774 -43.86 5.50 41.00
CA ALA A 774 -44.57 4.78 39.95
C ALA A 774 -44.08 3.34 39.72
N MET A 775 -42.79 3.05 40.00
CA MET A 775 -42.23 1.70 39.94
C MET A 775 -41.20 1.46 41.06
N TYR A 776 -41.52 1.89 42.28
CA TYR A 776 -40.58 2.03 43.41
C TYR A 776 -39.73 0.77 43.67
N LYS A 777 -40.36 -0.41 43.67
CA LYS A 777 -39.71 -1.71 43.91
C LYS A 777 -39.24 -2.43 42.64
N CYS A 778 -39.28 -1.80 41.46
CA CYS A 778 -38.92 -2.44 40.20
C CYS A 778 -37.41 -2.36 39.92
N GLY A 779 -36.76 -3.51 39.84
CA GLY A 779 -35.33 -3.66 39.59
C GLY A 779 -34.80 -4.97 40.16
N GLY A 780 -33.50 -5.23 40.03
CA GLY A 780 -32.83 -6.40 40.60
C GLY A 780 -31.43 -6.07 41.10
N VAL A 781 -30.95 -6.83 42.09
CA VAL A 781 -29.56 -6.72 42.58
C VAL A 781 -28.63 -7.47 41.62
N VAL A 782 -27.60 -6.80 41.12
CA VAL A 782 -26.62 -7.34 40.16
C VAL A 782 -25.19 -7.42 40.70
N GLY A 783 -24.95 -6.97 41.94
CA GLY A 783 -23.68 -7.14 42.64
C GLY A 783 -23.60 -6.34 43.95
N SER A 784 -22.42 -6.32 44.57
CA SER A 784 -22.15 -5.51 45.77
C SER A 784 -20.68 -5.03 45.83
N LEU A 785 -20.43 -4.00 46.64
CA LEU A 785 -19.15 -3.33 46.85
C LEU A 785 -18.94 -3.12 48.36
N GLY A 786 -17.82 -3.63 48.90
CA GLY A 786 -17.51 -3.54 50.33
C GLY A 786 -18.25 -4.56 51.22
N GLY A 787 -17.73 -4.74 52.44
CA GLY A 787 -18.15 -5.79 53.39
C GLY A 787 -17.16 -6.96 53.47
N LYS A 788 -17.25 -7.77 54.54
CA LYS A 788 -16.59 -9.09 54.57
C LYS A 788 -17.25 -9.98 53.51
N GLU A 789 -16.44 -10.77 52.82
CA GLU A 789 -16.90 -11.68 51.77
C GLU A 789 -17.90 -12.69 52.36
N PRO A 790 -19.17 -12.73 51.89
CA PRO A 790 -20.10 -13.75 52.34
C PRO A 790 -19.62 -15.12 51.83
N PRO A 791 -19.75 -16.19 52.62
CA PRO A 791 -19.32 -17.51 52.17
C PRO A 791 -20.07 -17.88 50.89
N LYS A 792 -19.32 -18.29 49.86
CA LYS A 792 -19.89 -18.80 48.61
C LYS A 792 -20.80 -19.98 48.97
N LYS A 793 -22.12 -19.83 48.77
CA LYS A 793 -22.98 -21.00 48.68
C LYS A 793 -22.49 -21.82 47.49
N GLY A 794 -22.01 -23.03 47.77
CA GLY A 794 -21.70 -23.99 46.71
C GLY A 794 -22.99 -24.26 45.93
N GLY A 795 -22.95 -24.06 44.62
CA GLY A 795 -23.92 -24.68 43.73
C GLY A 795 -23.51 -26.13 43.58
N GLU A 796 -24.15 -27.03 44.33
CA GLU A 796 -24.08 -28.45 44.02
C GLU A 796 -24.69 -28.69 42.64
N HIS A 797 -24.15 -29.67 41.93
CA HIS A 797 -24.75 -30.17 40.69
C HIS A 797 -25.95 -31.08 41.01
N GLU A 798 -26.74 -31.33 39.97
CA GLU A 798 -27.70 -32.44 39.77
C GLU A 798 -29.18 -32.26 40.16
N ARG A 799 -30.03 -32.85 39.30
CA ARG A 799 -31.46 -33.23 39.47
C ARG A 799 -32.41 -32.04 39.71
N HIS A 800 -33.23 -31.61 38.74
CA HIS A 800 -33.93 -32.39 37.70
C HIS A 800 -33.94 -31.71 36.31
#